data_AF-A0ABD3SGU7-F1
#
_entry.id   AF-A0ABD3SGU7-F1
#
_cell.length_a   1.000
_cell.length_b   1.000
_cell.length_c   1.000
_cell.angle_alpha   90.00
_cell.angle_beta   90.00
_cell.angle_gamma   90.00
#
_symmetry.space_group_name_H-M   'P 1'
#
loop_
_entity.id
_entity.type
_entity.pdbx_description
1 polymer ?
#
loop_
_entity_poly.entity_id
_entity_poly.type
_entity_poly.pdbx_seq_one_letter_code
_entity_poly.pdbx_strand_id
1 'polypeptide(L)'
;GEEEREAGEEHVTTTESGGGRRTIPRGDTHGKRRFTSSHTSSSSRRRRRRRRWEYAARDTNTGELIGTGVGFGSPSYRDTIRHLGLEKHVRPPDNNTTATNYHLDVDHRRGRSAVRREGRRLVDSVPESLRNLVVLMRFSDHANRTLPSRYDYDVLLNGPGGSGTVAPTGSVRDVLFANSYGAFVLESTVYPWITLSRDESYYAGGVSGLGVAIFEGMREALDTIQSDPDFDLSHFNADRLDGDEYIDAITFIHSGYGAEFGGTDCHGASESDRIWSHKYFMYDGAWTSDDGMVTVSDYNINPGLWGGCGSEITRIGVIAHETAHFLGLPDLYDPHGGEGAGSYCLMANSWGIDGSQRYPPMMSPWSRIELGWLNPTTLWTRGDFTLRRSWEYAEAYKISLGSSSEYLLIENRQPGSYDVLLPLGGLAIWHIDDGMSNYANSHEGYPGQYGWPGNGYHYQVSLLQADGRYDLERGRNRGDYADLFRYDYYFGVDQLSPSTFDPKLGPFPNTDSYRHGSVGRTNHFITGISGKGINHVLHLLTGSNMTFSFLPSSPCQPNEVHFELTLLTDGKGNEVSWSIVDSNTYSNALAGSGYVNYAQSKIEQCLPVKCYTFIIYDAGDDGLCCAFGTGGYSVRLNGLKVASGKSYGSKDVRDLPCLGGATRRPTSKPTPKLSTARPTAQPSATPTSAPVEVGSLILRCVSFTGNNMLTTVFLL
;
A
#
# COMPACT_ATOMS: atom_id res chain seq x y z
N GLY A 1 52.78 33.00 8.97
CA GLY A 1 54.02 32.95 8.18
C GLY A 1 54.44 31.51 8.05
N GLU A 2 55.25 31.23 7.02
CA GLU A 2 56.16 30.08 6.87
C GLU A 2 55.59 28.64 7.00
N GLU A 3 55.92 27.70 6.12
CA GLU A 3 56.48 27.82 4.76
C GLU A 3 56.15 26.53 3.98
N GLU A 4 56.53 26.47 2.71
CA GLU A 4 56.42 25.29 1.84
C GLU A 4 57.43 24.18 2.24
N ARG A 5 57.22 22.96 1.72
CA ARG A 5 58.23 22.27 0.88
C ARG A 5 57.75 20.95 0.30
N GLU A 6 58.20 20.69 -0.93
CA GLU A 6 58.12 19.41 -1.64
C GLU A 6 59.36 18.54 -1.37
N ALA A 7 59.19 17.21 -1.42
CA ALA A 7 60.14 16.20 -1.93
C ALA A 7 59.54 14.80 -1.65
N GLY A 8 59.61 13.77 -2.50
CA GLY A 8 60.13 13.71 -3.87
C GLY A 8 61.49 13.01 -3.96
N GLU A 9 61.50 11.67 -4.08
CA GLU A 9 62.69 10.94 -4.52
C GLU A 9 62.36 9.60 -5.22
N GLU A 10 63.06 9.36 -6.33
CA GLU A 10 63.21 8.11 -7.08
C GLU A 10 64.33 7.25 -6.42
N HIS A 11 64.83 6.08 -6.86
CA HIS A 11 64.46 4.95 -7.74
C HIS A 11 65.31 3.75 -7.17
N VAL A 12 65.13 2.48 -7.55
CA VAL A 12 65.98 1.74 -8.53
C VAL A 12 65.76 0.21 -8.33
N THR A 13 66.00 -0.56 -9.40
CA THR A 13 65.96 -2.03 -9.62
C THR A 13 66.70 -2.92 -8.58
N THR A 14 66.59 -4.26 -8.48
CA THR A 14 66.31 -5.39 -9.43
C THR A 14 65.44 -6.49 -8.73
N THR A 15 65.12 -7.73 -9.18
CA THR A 15 65.54 -8.63 -10.31
C THR A 15 64.41 -9.63 -10.68
N GLU A 16 64.71 -10.70 -11.44
CA GLU A 16 63.84 -11.84 -11.84
C GLU A 16 63.53 -12.81 -10.67
N SER A 17 62.46 -13.62 -10.65
CA SER A 17 62.18 -14.67 -11.66
C SER A 17 60.82 -15.39 -11.47
N GLY A 18 60.34 -16.04 -12.54
CA GLY A 18 59.50 -17.26 -12.50
C GLY A 18 58.06 -17.19 -11.97
N GLY A 19 57.06 -16.95 -12.85
CA GLY A 19 55.66 -17.27 -12.52
C GLY A 19 54.61 -16.54 -13.36
N GLY A 20 54.02 -17.22 -14.35
CA GLY A 20 53.02 -16.61 -15.24
C GLY A 20 51.67 -16.31 -14.58
N ARG A 21 51.41 -15.03 -14.25
CA ARG A 21 50.07 -14.51 -13.95
C ARG A 21 49.71 -13.39 -14.93
N ARG A 22 48.51 -13.49 -15.53
CA ARG A 22 47.95 -12.39 -16.32
C ARG A 22 47.56 -11.23 -15.41
N THR A 23 47.92 -10.03 -15.80
CA THR A 23 47.45 -8.79 -15.18
C THR A 23 45.95 -8.61 -15.36
N ILE A 24 45.31 -8.06 -14.33
CA ILE A 24 43.91 -7.61 -14.35
C ILE A 24 43.93 -6.16 -13.86
N PRO A 25 43.39 -5.19 -14.61
CA PRO A 25 43.24 -3.81 -14.11
C PRO A 25 42.36 -3.78 -12.87
N ARG A 26 42.67 -2.88 -11.91
CA ARG A 26 41.77 -2.63 -10.77
C ARG A 26 40.41 -2.14 -11.29
N GLY A 27 39.33 -2.62 -10.66
CA GLY A 27 37.96 -2.21 -10.91
C GLY A 27 37.12 -2.48 -9.66
N ASP A 28 36.08 -1.67 -9.45
CA ASP A 28 35.54 -1.41 -8.12
C ASP A 28 34.80 -2.59 -7.45
N THR A 29 34.91 -2.65 -6.12
CA THR A 29 34.46 -3.77 -5.30
C THR A 29 33.03 -3.58 -4.77
N HIS A 30 32.02 -3.95 -5.55
CA HIS A 30 30.64 -4.15 -5.07
C HIS A 30 30.18 -5.60 -5.14
N GLY A 31 30.32 -6.30 -4.00
CA GLY A 31 30.21 -7.75 -3.89
C GLY A 31 28.82 -8.32 -3.63
N LYS A 32 27.82 -8.09 -4.50
CA LYS A 32 26.72 -9.08 -4.63
C LYS A 32 27.35 -10.35 -5.21
N ARG A 33 27.56 -11.41 -4.40
CA ARG A 33 28.18 -12.66 -4.87
C ARG A 33 27.28 -13.32 -5.93
N ARG A 34 27.79 -13.42 -7.15
CA ARG A 34 27.08 -13.95 -8.34
C ARG A 34 27.63 -15.34 -8.66
N PHE A 35 26.76 -16.34 -8.79
CA PHE A 35 27.14 -17.61 -9.40
C PHE A 35 27.12 -17.52 -10.93
N THR A 36 27.93 -18.34 -11.59
CA THR A 36 27.90 -18.50 -13.05
C THR A 36 27.86 -19.98 -13.38
N SER A 37 26.73 -20.45 -13.93
CA SER A 37 26.57 -21.85 -14.35
C SER A 37 27.35 -22.12 -15.64
N SER A 38 28.44 -22.87 -15.53
CA SER A 38 29.13 -23.45 -16.67
C SER A 38 28.61 -24.87 -16.93
N HIS A 39 27.82 -25.05 -17.99
CA HIS A 39 27.55 -26.37 -18.56
C HIS A 39 27.99 -26.40 -20.02
N THR A 40 28.68 -27.48 -20.39
CA THR A 40 29.34 -27.63 -21.68
C THR A 40 28.54 -28.54 -22.60
N SER A 41 28.13 -28.02 -23.75
CA SER A 41 27.77 -28.81 -24.93
C SER A 41 28.55 -28.32 -26.15
N SER A 42 29.00 -29.24 -27.00
CA SER A 42 30.05 -28.99 -27.99
C SER A 42 29.57 -29.06 -29.43
N SER A 43 29.39 -27.90 -30.09
CA SER A 43 29.50 -27.77 -31.55
C SER A 43 29.69 -26.31 -31.98
N SER A 44 30.37 -26.11 -33.12
CA SER A 44 30.89 -24.83 -33.59
C SER A 44 29.84 -23.89 -34.21
N ARG A 45 29.78 -22.64 -33.70
CA ARG A 45 29.71 -21.39 -34.50
C ARG A 45 29.88 -20.15 -33.60
N ARG A 46 30.55 -19.10 -34.09
CA ARG A 46 30.80 -17.84 -33.34
C ARG A 46 29.51 -17.02 -33.19
N ARG A 47 28.83 -17.11 -32.04
CA ARG A 47 27.89 -16.08 -31.55
C ARG A 47 28.52 -15.31 -30.38
N ARG A 48 28.26 -14.00 -30.27
CA ARG A 48 28.60 -13.21 -29.07
C ARG A 48 27.89 -13.85 -27.86
N ARG A 49 28.66 -14.34 -26.86
CA ARG A 49 28.09 -14.95 -25.65
C ARG A 49 27.42 -13.88 -24.78
N ARG A 50 26.10 -13.67 -24.95
CA ARG A 50 25.28 -13.02 -23.91
C ARG A 50 25.44 -13.84 -22.62
N ARG A 51 25.93 -13.22 -21.54
CA ARG A 51 25.90 -13.82 -20.20
C ARG A 51 24.44 -13.83 -19.74
N ARG A 52 23.96 -14.98 -19.28
CA ARG A 52 22.62 -15.13 -18.69
C ARG A 52 22.81 -15.25 -17.17
N TRP A 53 22.03 -14.50 -16.41
CA TRP A 53 22.05 -14.53 -14.94
C TRP A 53 20.87 -15.35 -14.43
N GLU A 54 20.96 -15.84 -13.20
CA GLU A 54 20.10 -16.89 -12.66
C GLU A 54 19.84 -16.64 -11.17
N TYR A 55 18.62 -16.91 -10.70
CA TYR A 55 18.28 -16.85 -9.27
C TYR A 55 18.81 -18.08 -8.52
N ALA A 56 19.13 -17.92 -7.23
CA ALA A 56 19.55 -19.00 -6.36
C ALA A 56 18.55 -19.24 -5.23
N ALA A 57 18.36 -20.51 -4.87
CA ALA A 57 17.60 -20.96 -3.70
C ALA A 57 18.55 -21.42 -2.60
N ARG A 58 18.07 -21.52 -1.36
CA ARG A 58 18.83 -22.13 -0.25
C ARG A 58 18.43 -23.60 -0.08
N ASP A 59 19.41 -24.50 -0.07
CA ASP A 59 19.18 -25.91 0.26
C ASP A 59 18.77 -26.03 1.74
N THR A 60 17.69 -26.76 2.02
CA THR A 60 17.11 -26.86 3.37
C THR A 60 17.88 -27.81 4.30
N ASN A 61 18.77 -28.65 3.77
CA ASN A 61 19.52 -29.67 4.50
C ASN A 61 20.97 -29.23 4.76
N THR A 62 21.62 -28.59 3.78
CA THR A 62 23.00 -28.09 3.91
C THR A 62 23.07 -26.61 4.26
N GLY A 63 22.03 -25.83 3.92
CA GLY A 63 22.02 -24.39 4.09
C GLY A 63 22.82 -23.60 3.06
N GLU A 64 23.37 -24.25 2.03
CA GLU A 64 24.10 -23.63 0.91
C GLU A 64 23.17 -23.02 -0.15
N LEU A 65 23.73 -22.29 -1.12
CA LEU A 65 22.98 -21.68 -2.23
C LEU A 65 23.15 -22.46 -3.54
N ILE A 66 22.04 -22.83 -4.17
CA ILE A 66 21.97 -23.62 -5.41
C ILE A 66 21.22 -22.86 -6.53
N GLY A 67 21.60 -23.07 -7.79
CA GLY A 67 20.93 -22.46 -8.96
C GLY A 67 19.54 -23.05 -9.20
N THR A 68 18.57 -22.21 -9.57
CA THR A 68 17.14 -22.58 -9.59
C THR A 68 16.61 -23.39 -10.79
N GLY A 69 17.05 -23.28 -12.05
CA GLY A 69 17.82 -22.22 -12.72
C GLY A 69 16.91 -21.30 -13.54
N VAL A 70 16.31 -20.32 -12.88
CA VAL A 70 15.38 -19.34 -13.44
C VAL A 70 16.17 -18.11 -13.89
N GLY A 71 15.97 -17.68 -15.14
CA GLY A 71 16.68 -16.53 -15.71
C GLY A 71 16.26 -15.20 -15.08
N PHE A 72 17.24 -14.35 -14.77
CA PHE A 72 17.01 -12.95 -14.39
C PHE A 72 16.32 -12.20 -15.54
N GLY A 73 15.19 -11.54 -15.26
CA GLY A 73 14.34 -10.92 -16.30
C GLY A 73 13.44 -11.90 -17.07
N SER A 74 13.15 -13.09 -16.52
CA SER A 74 12.15 -14.00 -17.08
C SER A 74 10.73 -13.44 -16.84
N PRO A 75 9.81 -13.45 -17.83
CA PRO A 75 8.41 -13.01 -17.66
C PRO A 75 7.67 -13.74 -16.53
N SER A 76 8.08 -14.97 -16.19
CA SER A 76 7.52 -15.80 -15.11
C SER A 76 7.90 -15.36 -13.68
N TYR A 77 8.60 -14.24 -13.49
CA TYR A 77 9.17 -13.80 -12.19
C TYR A 77 8.15 -13.76 -11.04
N ARG A 78 6.95 -13.21 -11.27
CA ARG A 78 5.90 -13.03 -10.24
C ARG A 78 5.27 -14.36 -9.77
N ASP A 79 5.16 -15.36 -10.65
CA ASP A 79 4.60 -16.68 -10.30
C ASP A 79 5.66 -17.64 -9.75
N THR A 80 6.88 -17.55 -10.26
CA THR A 80 7.95 -18.51 -9.94
C THR A 80 8.47 -18.35 -8.51
N ILE A 81 8.56 -17.12 -7.99
CA ILE A 81 8.86 -16.88 -6.57
C ILE A 81 7.77 -17.49 -5.68
N ARG A 82 6.50 -17.36 -6.09
CA ARG A 82 5.32 -17.82 -5.34
C ARG A 82 5.24 -19.36 -5.27
N HIS A 83 5.73 -20.07 -6.29
CA HIS A 83 5.79 -21.54 -6.32
C HIS A 83 7.08 -22.16 -5.72
N LEU A 84 8.20 -21.43 -5.67
CA LEU A 84 9.48 -21.95 -5.15
C LEU A 84 9.77 -21.60 -3.69
N GLY A 85 8.89 -20.85 -3.01
CA GLY A 85 9.04 -20.53 -1.59
C GLY A 85 10.26 -19.65 -1.27
N LEU A 86 10.68 -18.79 -2.21
CA LEU A 86 11.94 -18.04 -2.11
C LEU A 86 11.78 -16.79 -1.24
N GLU A 87 12.44 -16.79 -0.07
CA GLU A 87 12.48 -15.63 0.83
C GLU A 87 13.36 -14.48 0.28
N LYS A 88 12.83 -13.26 0.31
CA LYS A 88 13.55 -12.02 -0.02
C LYS A 88 14.55 -11.73 1.13
N HIS A 89 15.76 -11.24 0.81
CA HIS A 89 16.79 -10.77 1.77
C HIS A 89 17.54 -11.80 2.66
N VAL A 90 17.55 -13.10 2.34
CA VAL A 90 18.42 -14.08 3.05
C VAL A 90 19.90 -13.71 2.92
N ARG A 91 20.49 -13.18 3.99
CA ARG A 91 21.91 -12.81 4.08
C ARG A 91 22.56 -13.56 5.25
N PRO A 92 23.68 -14.30 5.05
CA PRO A 92 24.42 -14.89 6.15
C PRO A 92 24.94 -13.79 7.09
N PRO A 93 24.94 -14.02 8.42
CA PRO A 93 25.67 -13.16 9.33
C PRO A 93 27.17 -13.36 9.10
N ASP A 94 27.89 -12.31 8.71
CA ASP A 94 29.17 -12.02 9.36
C ASP A 94 29.65 -10.58 9.14
N ASN A 95 30.68 -10.23 9.91
CA ASN A 95 31.08 -8.86 10.20
C ASN A 95 31.97 -8.21 9.13
N ASN A 96 31.99 -6.87 9.18
CA ASN A 96 33.02 -5.97 8.65
C ASN A 96 33.19 -5.89 7.11
N THR A 97 32.54 -4.90 6.49
CA THR A 97 33.15 -4.09 5.40
C THR A 97 32.36 -2.82 5.11
N THR A 98 33.05 -1.69 5.06
CA THR A 98 32.57 -0.45 4.42
C THR A 98 32.63 -0.60 2.89
N ALA A 99 31.61 -0.14 2.18
CA ALA A 99 31.58 -0.10 0.71
C ALA A 99 30.75 1.10 0.23
N THR A 100 31.36 1.98 -0.56
CA THR A 100 30.76 3.23 -1.07
C THR A 100 29.90 2.97 -2.30
N ASN A 101 28.58 3.17 -2.22
CA ASN A 101 27.64 2.88 -3.31
C ASN A 101 28.02 3.56 -4.63
N TYR A 102 27.94 2.81 -5.74
CA TYR A 102 27.76 3.42 -7.06
C TYR A 102 26.27 3.63 -7.27
N HIS A 103 25.87 4.89 -7.35
CA HIS A 103 24.49 5.31 -7.47
C HIS A 103 23.98 5.11 -8.91
N LEU A 104 22.85 4.42 -9.03
CA LEU A 104 21.81 4.75 -10.01
C LEU A 104 20.53 4.97 -9.20
N ASP A 105 20.57 6.03 -8.41
CA ASP A 105 19.38 6.60 -7.80
C ASP A 105 18.48 7.10 -8.94
N VAL A 106 17.18 6.84 -8.88
CA VAL A 106 16.19 7.67 -9.60
C VAL A 106 16.02 8.95 -8.77
N ASP A 107 17.11 9.70 -8.70
CA ASP A 107 17.30 10.79 -7.76
C ASP A 107 16.36 11.94 -8.16
N HIS A 108 15.31 12.16 -7.36
CA HIS A 108 14.41 13.32 -7.49
C HIS A 108 15.14 14.61 -7.06
N ARG A 109 16.27 14.91 -7.72
CA ARG A 109 17.04 16.14 -7.58
C ARG A 109 16.31 17.31 -8.22
N ARG A 110 15.31 17.78 -7.49
CA ARG A 110 14.87 19.18 -7.39
C ARG A 110 15.21 20.02 -8.62
N GLY A 111 14.22 20.18 -9.50
CA GLY A 111 14.11 21.38 -10.32
C GLY A 111 14.08 22.62 -9.41
N ARG A 112 15.26 23.14 -9.10
CA ARG A 112 15.48 24.36 -8.28
C ARG A 112 16.47 25.26 -9.01
N SER A 113 16.02 25.83 -10.12
CA SER A 113 16.61 27.06 -10.62
C SER A 113 16.26 28.21 -9.66
N ALA A 114 17.29 28.93 -9.23
CA ALA A 114 17.29 30.28 -8.65
C ALA A 114 16.12 30.74 -7.72
N VAL A 115 16.45 31.03 -6.45
CA VAL A 115 15.74 31.98 -5.56
C VAL A 115 14.30 31.63 -5.12
N ARG A 116 14.16 30.60 -4.27
CA ARG A 116 13.31 30.71 -3.06
C ARG A 116 14.03 30.12 -1.84
N ARG A 117 14.39 31.03 -0.91
CA ARG A 117 15.01 30.75 0.39
C ARG A 117 13.93 30.91 1.46
N GLU A 118 13.86 29.95 2.38
CA GLU A 118 12.96 29.92 3.55
C GLU A 118 11.45 29.83 3.23
N GLY A 119 10.71 29.14 4.10
CA GLY A 119 9.30 28.79 3.90
C GLY A 119 9.05 27.66 2.88
N ARG A 120 8.52 26.51 3.34
CA ARG A 120 7.74 25.61 2.49
C ARG A 120 6.36 26.25 2.32
N ARG A 121 6.30 27.29 1.47
CA ARG A 121 5.05 27.97 1.14
C ARG A 121 4.17 26.95 0.41
N LEU A 122 2.97 26.72 0.93
CA LEU A 122 1.90 26.04 0.21
C LEU A 122 1.72 26.73 -1.15
N VAL A 123 1.28 26.02 -2.18
CA VAL A 123 0.78 26.70 -3.39
C VAL A 123 -0.36 27.61 -2.93
N ASP A 124 -0.25 28.93 -3.15
CA ASP A 124 -1.11 29.91 -2.45
C ASP A 124 -2.61 29.66 -2.71
N SER A 125 -2.92 29.09 -3.88
CA SER A 125 -4.03 28.16 -4.10
C SER A 125 -3.81 27.42 -5.43
N VAL A 126 -4.28 26.18 -5.56
CA VAL A 126 -4.46 25.57 -6.90
C VAL A 126 -5.51 26.43 -7.64
N PRO A 127 -5.30 26.78 -8.93
CA PRO A 127 -6.24 27.65 -9.65
C PRO A 127 -7.61 26.98 -9.82
N GLU A 128 -8.68 27.79 -9.90
CA GLU A 128 -10.06 27.28 -10.09
C GLU A 128 -10.23 26.54 -11.43
N SER A 129 -9.38 26.84 -12.41
CA SER A 129 -9.31 26.18 -13.71
C SER A 129 -7.86 26.00 -14.18
N LEU A 130 -7.54 24.89 -14.82
CA LEU A 130 -6.26 24.65 -15.48
C LEU A 130 -6.48 24.35 -16.97
N ARG A 131 -5.78 25.06 -17.86
CA ARG A 131 -5.83 24.77 -19.30
C ARG A 131 -4.82 23.71 -19.66
N ASN A 132 -5.24 22.76 -20.47
CA ASN A 132 -4.44 21.60 -20.85
C ASN A 132 -4.42 21.45 -22.37
N LEU A 133 -3.27 21.66 -23.00
CA LEU A 133 -3.11 21.36 -24.43
C LEU A 133 -2.99 19.84 -24.61
N VAL A 134 -3.83 19.25 -25.47
CA VAL A 134 -3.83 17.81 -25.71
C VAL A 134 -3.37 17.52 -27.14
N VAL A 135 -2.19 16.94 -27.29
CA VAL A 135 -1.51 16.72 -28.57
C VAL A 135 -1.57 15.26 -28.97
N LEU A 136 -2.30 14.95 -30.04
CA LEU A 136 -2.47 13.58 -30.53
C LEU A 136 -1.32 13.21 -31.50
N MET A 137 -0.37 12.38 -31.07
CA MET A 137 0.85 12.02 -31.81
C MET A 137 0.77 10.64 -32.48
N ARG A 138 0.79 10.62 -33.81
CA ARG A 138 0.77 9.40 -34.64
C ARG A 138 2.17 9.06 -35.13
N PHE A 139 2.66 7.85 -34.84
CA PHE A 139 3.94 7.37 -35.35
C PHE A 139 3.85 7.00 -36.84
N SER A 140 4.95 7.07 -37.58
CA SER A 140 4.95 6.96 -39.04
C SER A 140 4.55 5.57 -39.54
N ASP A 141 4.88 4.52 -38.80
CA ASP A 141 4.46 3.14 -39.04
C ASP A 141 2.98 2.90 -38.69
N HIS A 142 2.39 3.74 -37.85
CA HIS A 142 0.97 3.72 -37.50
C HIS A 142 0.07 4.44 -38.54
N ALA A 143 0.61 4.85 -39.70
CA ALA A 143 -0.12 5.54 -40.77
C ALA A 143 -1.38 4.81 -41.28
N ASN A 144 -1.46 3.48 -41.13
CA ASN A 144 -2.63 2.65 -41.47
C ASN A 144 -3.39 2.11 -40.24
N ARG A 145 -2.96 2.42 -39.01
CA ARG A 145 -3.66 2.00 -37.78
C ARG A 145 -4.97 2.78 -37.63
N THR A 146 -6.05 2.07 -37.29
CA THR A 146 -7.34 2.68 -36.91
C THR A 146 -7.20 3.28 -35.52
N LEU A 147 -7.49 4.57 -35.38
CA LEU A 147 -7.36 5.33 -34.14
C LEU A 147 -8.69 6.02 -33.82
N PRO A 148 -9.01 6.25 -32.53
CA PRO A 148 -10.11 7.12 -32.12
C PRO A 148 -9.95 8.53 -32.71
N SER A 149 -11.07 9.20 -32.96
CA SER A 149 -11.09 10.55 -33.52
C SER A 149 -10.71 11.61 -32.49
N ARG A 150 -10.39 12.82 -32.95
CA ARG A 150 -10.24 14.01 -32.09
C ARG A 150 -11.43 14.20 -31.14
N TYR A 151 -12.65 13.92 -31.63
CA TYR A 151 -13.88 14.06 -30.86
C TYR A 151 -14.00 12.99 -29.76
N ASP A 152 -13.51 11.77 -29.98
CA ASP A 152 -13.49 10.74 -28.94
C ASP A 152 -12.57 11.15 -27.78
N TYR A 153 -11.40 11.75 -28.05
CA TYR A 153 -10.53 12.29 -27.00
C TYR A 153 -11.12 13.53 -26.31
N ASP A 154 -11.83 14.39 -27.03
CA ASP A 154 -12.57 15.51 -26.43
C ASP A 154 -13.64 15.00 -25.44
N VAL A 155 -14.39 13.96 -25.81
CA VAL A 155 -15.33 13.28 -24.89
C VAL A 155 -14.60 12.59 -23.73
N LEU A 156 -13.42 11.99 -23.94
CA LEU A 156 -12.63 11.35 -22.88
C LEU A 156 -12.11 12.34 -21.83
N LEU A 157 -11.76 13.57 -22.24
CA LEU A 157 -11.10 14.54 -21.38
C LEU A 157 -12.03 15.62 -20.85
N ASN A 158 -12.98 16.11 -21.65
CA ASN A 158 -13.93 17.17 -21.31
C ASN A 158 -15.39 16.71 -21.18
N GLY A 159 -15.73 15.53 -21.71
CA GLY A 159 -17.11 15.08 -21.89
C GLY A 159 -17.90 15.01 -20.57
N PRO A 160 -19.21 15.31 -20.58
CA PRO A 160 -20.01 15.36 -19.37
C PRO A 160 -20.25 13.98 -18.76
N GLY A 161 -20.17 13.91 -17.43
CA GLY A 161 -20.25 12.73 -16.58
C GLY A 161 -21.22 11.62 -17.05
N GLY A 162 -20.67 10.42 -17.24
CA GLY A 162 -21.45 9.20 -17.48
C GLY A 162 -22.09 9.08 -18.87
N SER A 163 -21.65 9.88 -19.85
CA SER A 163 -22.23 9.89 -21.20
C SER A 163 -21.40 9.14 -22.25
N GLY A 164 -22.08 8.43 -23.15
CA GLY A 164 -21.48 7.74 -24.29
C GLY A 164 -20.71 6.45 -23.94
N THR A 165 -20.05 5.87 -24.94
CA THR A 165 -19.26 4.63 -24.83
C THR A 165 -17.79 4.87 -24.50
N VAL A 166 -17.30 6.09 -24.72
CA VAL A 166 -15.90 6.49 -24.49
C VAL A 166 -15.65 6.74 -22.99
N ALA A 167 -16.44 7.62 -22.39
CA ALA A 167 -16.33 8.07 -21.00
C ALA A 167 -17.54 7.64 -20.14
N PRO A 168 -17.93 6.35 -20.09
CA PRO A 168 -19.17 5.89 -19.44
C PRO A 168 -19.17 6.05 -17.91
N THR A 169 -18.02 6.41 -17.32
CA THR A 169 -17.85 6.71 -15.89
C THR A 169 -17.57 8.19 -15.62
N GLY A 170 -17.59 9.04 -16.65
CA GLY A 170 -17.11 10.41 -16.62
C GLY A 170 -15.75 10.58 -17.31
N SER A 171 -15.40 11.83 -17.58
CA SER A 171 -14.15 12.24 -18.23
C SER A 171 -13.00 12.46 -17.22
N VAL A 172 -11.78 12.69 -17.72
CA VAL A 172 -10.64 13.10 -16.86
C VAL A 172 -10.95 14.40 -16.10
N ARG A 173 -11.62 15.37 -16.74
CA ARG A 173 -12.16 16.55 -16.09
C ARG A 173 -13.09 16.20 -14.93
N ASP A 174 -14.00 15.25 -15.10
CA ASP A 174 -14.92 14.83 -14.03
C ASP A 174 -14.20 14.14 -12.86
N VAL A 175 -13.09 13.41 -13.10
CA VAL A 175 -12.27 12.81 -12.03
C VAL A 175 -11.66 13.89 -11.12
N LEU A 176 -11.11 14.95 -11.70
CA LEU A 176 -10.48 16.04 -10.94
C LEU A 176 -11.54 16.98 -10.33
N PHE A 177 -12.65 17.23 -11.02
CA PHE A 177 -13.81 17.95 -10.48
C PHE A 177 -14.42 17.24 -9.26
N ALA A 178 -14.56 15.91 -9.30
CA ALA A 178 -15.07 15.14 -8.17
C ALA A 178 -14.10 15.08 -6.98
N ASN A 179 -12.78 15.11 -7.22
CA ASN A 179 -11.78 15.11 -6.15
C ASN A 179 -11.55 16.48 -5.50
N SER A 180 -11.88 17.56 -6.21
CA SER A 180 -11.85 18.94 -5.71
C SER A 180 -13.19 19.41 -5.11
N TYR A 181 -14.19 18.55 -5.05
CA TYR A 181 -15.58 18.89 -4.66
C TYR A 181 -16.18 20.03 -5.52
N GLY A 182 -15.72 20.15 -6.77
CA GLY A 182 -16.12 21.19 -7.71
C GLY A 182 -15.31 22.49 -7.66
N ALA A 183 -14.23 22.55 -6.85
CA ALA A 183 -13.35 23.73 -6.76
C ALA A 183 -12.27 23.82 -7.87
N PHE A 184 -12.13 22.80 -8.71
CA PHE A 184 -11.17 22.75 -9.81
C PHE A 184 -11.81 22.20 -11.09
N VAL A 185 -11.52 22.85 -12.23
CA VAL A 185 -11.93 22.42 -13.56
C VAL A 185 -10.72 22.24 -14.48
N LEU A 186 -10.57 21.05 -15.07
CA LEU A 186 -9.64 20.86 -16.19
C LEU A 186 -10.32 21.32 -17.50
N GLU A 187 -9.69 22.24 -18.22
CA GLU A 187 -10.13 22.72 -19.53
C GLU A 187 -9.16 22.20 -20.61
N SER A 188 -9.45 21.03 -21.18
CA SER A 188 -8.56 20.43 -22.19
C SER A 188 -8.91 20.91 -23.60
N THR A 189 -7.91 21.26 -24.41
CA THR A 189 -8.10 21.51 -25.84
C THR A 189 -7.39 20.45 -26.66
N VAL A 190 -8.16 19.61 -27.35
CA VAL A 190 -7.62 18.54 -28.20
C VAL A 190 -7.25 19.07 -29.57
N TYR A 191 -5.98 18.95 -29.95
CA TYR A 191 -5.47 19.21 -31.30
C TYR A 191 -5.65 17.96 -32.20
N PRO A 192 -5.78 18.08 -33.53
CA PRO A 192 -5.85 16.93 -34.44
C PRO A 192 -4.64 15.98 -34.37
N TRP A 193 -4.77 14.78 -34.95
CA TRP A 193 -3.66 13.82 -35.08
C TRP A 193 -2.54 14.36 -35.98
N ILE A 194 -1.38 14.65 -35.40
CA ILE A 194 -0.12 14.95 -36.11
C ILE A 194 0.56 13.63 -36.44
N THR A 195 1.10 13.46 -37.65
CA THR A 195 1.90 12.28 -38.01
C THR A 195 3.38 12.62 -37.99
N LEU A 196 4.08 12.02 -37.03
CA LEU A 196 5.51 12.18 -36.76
C LEU A 196 6.36 11.45 -37.80
N SER A 197 7.63 11.83 -37.91
CA SER A 197 8.59 11.35 -38.91
C SER A 197 9.15 9.94 -38.65
N ARG A 198 9.12 9.45 -37.41
CA ARG A 198 9.67 8.11 -37.02
C ARG A 198 8.60 7.15 -36.49
N ASP A 199 9.01 5.89 -36.36
CA ASP A 199 8.21 4.79 -35.82
C ASP A 199 8.16 4.77 -34.28
N GLU A 200 7.25 3.99 -33.70
CA GLU A 200 7.10 3.89 -32.23
C GLU A 200 8.40 3.41 -31.54
N SER A 201 9.13 2.47 -32.14
CA SER A 201 10.35 1.89 -31.56
C SER A 201 11.50 2.91 -31.47
N TYR A 202 11.64 3.80 -32.46
CA TYR A 202 12.59 4.91 -32.43
C TYR A 202 12.34 5.83 -31.22
N TYR A 203 11.11 6.32 -31.08
CA TYR A 203 10.77 7.25 -30.00
C TYR A 203 10.76 6.57 -28.61
N ALA A 204 10.44 5.27 -28.54
CA ALA A 204 10.57 4.48 -27.32
C ALA A 204 12.04 4.20 -26.92
N GLY A 205 12.97 4.23 -27.88
CA GLY A 205 14.41 4.17 -27.65
C GLY A 205 14.95 2.88 -27.02
N GLY A 206 14.14 1.82 -26.93
CA GLY A 206 14.44 0.61 -26.16
C GLY A 206 14.38 0.80 -24.64
N VAL A 207 13.82 1.92 -24.17
CA VAL A 207 13.67 2.32 -22.76
C VAL A 207 12.25 2.80 -22.45
N SER A 208 11.28 2.36 -23.24
CA SER A 208 9.86 2.70 -23.13
C SER A 208 9.53 4.20 -23.14
N GLY A 209 10.30 4.99 -23.88
CA GLY A 209 10.13 6.45 -23.98
C GLY A 209 10.78 7.25 -22.84
N LEU A 210 11.41 6.60 -21.86
CA LEU A 210 12.10 7.27 -20.74
C LEU A 210 13.49 7.83 -21.13
N GLY A 211 13.62 8.36 -22.35
CA GLY A 211 14.86 8.86 -22.93
C GLY A 211 14.62 9.85 -24.06
N VAL A 212 15.62 10.69 -24.37
CA VAL A 212 15.47 11.91 -25.19
C VAL A 212 14.80 11.76 -26.56
N ALA A 213 14.76 10.55 -27.13
CA ALA A 213 14.18 10.32 -28.45
C ALA A 213 12.72 10.80 -28.56
N ILE A 214 11.87 10.55 -27.55
CA ILE A 214 10.47 10.99 -27.56
C ILE A 214 10.33 12.53 -27.61
N PHE A 215 11.32 13.29 -27.11
CA PHE A 215 11.33 14.75 -27.19
C PHE A 215 11.48 15.26 -28.63
N GLU A 216 12.18 14.52 -29.50
CA GLU A 216 12.24 14.84 -30.94
C GLU A 216 10.83 14.81 -31.54
N GLY A 217 10.00 13.83 -31.16
CA GLY A 217 8.61 13.70 -31.60
C GLY A 217 7.68 14.76 -31.01
N MET A 218 7.86 15.11 -29.73
CA MET A 218 7.09 16.21 -29.11
C MET A 218 7.43 17.57 -29.74
N ARG A 219 8.71 17.83 -30.05
CA ARG A 219 9.16 19.04 -30.75
C ARG A 219 8.58 19.10 -32.16
N GLU A 220 8.67 18.01 -32.93
CA GLU A 220 8.06 17.91 -34.27
C GLU A 220 6.52 18.17 -34.23
N ALA A 221 5.84 17.75 -33.16
CA ALA A 221 4.44 18.05 -32.95
C ALA A 221 4.19 19.53 -32.59
N LEU A 222 4.98 20.13 -31.70
CA LEU A 222 4.86 21.54 -31.31
C LEU A 222 5.21 22.49 -32.47
N ASP A 223 6.24 22.18 -33.25
CA ASP A 223 6.62 22.86 -34.50
C ASP A 223 5.45 22.86 -35.51
N THR A 224 4.71 21.74 -35.57
CA THR A 224 3.50 21.62 -36.40
C THR A 224 2.35 22.48 -35.88
N ILE A 225 2.19 22.63 -34.56
CA ILE A 225 1.11 23.42 -33.94
C ILE A 225 1.39 24.92 -34.07
N GLN A 226 2.62 25.40 -33.83
CA GLN A 226 2.94 26.82 -34.04
C GLN A 226 2.87 27.26 -35.52
N SER A 227 2.84 26.29 -36.44
CA SER A 227 2.65 26.51 -37.88
C SER A 227 1.18 26.58 -38.31
N ASP A 228 0.22 26.31 -37.41
CA ASP A 228 -1.22 26.39 -37.70
C ASP A 228 -1.74 27.84 -37.47
N PRO A 229 -2.13 28.58 -38.52
CA PRO A 229 -2.62 29.96 -38.38
C PRO A 229 -3.98 30.07 -37.67
N ASP A 230 -4.70 28.96 -37.49
CA ASP A 230 -5.97 28.90 -36.77
C ASP A 230 -5.78 28.48 -35.29
N PHE A 231 -4.55 28.28 -34.79
CA PHE A 231 -4.26 27.83 -33.43
C PHE A 231 -3.29 28.75 -32.65
N ASP A 232 -3.78 29.38 -31.58
CA ASP A 232 -2.98 30.23 -30.69
C ASP A 232 -2.51 29.46 -29.45
N LEU A 233 -1.19 29.22 -29.37
CA LEU A 233 -0.54 28.56 -28.23
C LEU A 233 -0.51 29.44 -26.96
N SER A 234 -0.56 30.77 -27.08
CA SER A 234 -0.51 31.70 -25.93
C SER A 234 -1.79 31.70 -25.08
N HIS A 235 -2.81 30.94 -25.49
CA HIS A 235 -3.95 30.59 -24.64
C HIS A 235 -3.62 29.58 -23.55
N PHE A 236 -2.46 28.89 -23.59
CA PHE A 236 -2.09 27.81 -22.68
C PHE A 236 -0.92 28.17 -21.75
N ASN A 237 -0.44 29.42 -21.74
CA ASN A 237 0.36 30.00 -20.66
C ASN A 237 -0.39 31.21 -20.06
N ALA A 238 -1.62 30.93 -19.63
CA ALA A 238 -2.62 31.96 -19.36
C ALA A 238 -2.56 32.48 -17.92
N ASP A 239 -1.97 31.72 -16.98
CA ASP A 239 -1.79 32.13 -15.60
C ASP A 239 -0.54 33.02 -15.41
N ARG A 240 -0.59 34.21 -16.04
CA ARG A 240 0.36 35.34 -15.88
C ARG A 240 0.35 35.96 -14.46
N LEU A 241 0.17 35.14 -13.43
CA LEU A 241 0.15 35.40 -12.00
C LEU A 241 1.54 35.27 -11.37
N ASP A 242 2.42 34.42 -11.91
CA ASP A 242 3.87 34.50 -11.67
C ASP A 242 4.61 35.22 -12.81
N GLY A 243 4.11 35.11 -14.04
CA GLY A 243 4.55 35.86 -15.20
C GLY A 243 5.73 35.25 -15.95
N ASP A 244 5.88 33.92 -15.93
CA ASP A 244 6.83 33.23 -16.81
C ASP A 244 6.23 32.90 -18.20
N GLU A 245 6.97 32.11 -18.98
CA GLU A 245 6.71 31.78 -20.38
C GLU A 245 6.18 30.35 -20.58
N TYR A 246 6.06 29.54 -19.52
CA TYR A 246 5.79 28.11 -19.61
C TYR A 246 4.29 27.78 -19.76
N ILE A 247 3.98 26.67 -20.41
CA ILE A 247 2.61 26.17 -20.61
C ILE A 247 1.99 25.65 -19.28
N ASP A 248 0.76 26.04 -18.93
CA ASP A 248 0.09 25.65 -17.67
C ASP A 248 0.08 24.10 -17.52
N ALA A 249 -0.34 23.41 -18.59
CA ALA A 249 -0.29 21.96 -18.70
C ALA A 249 -0.33 21.47 -20.16
N ILE A 250 0.34 20.33 -20.41
CA ILE A 250 0.32 19.64 -21.71
C ILE A 250 0.28 18.11 -21.57
N THR A 251 -0.60 17.50 -22.37
CA THR A 251 -0.91 16.07 -22.39
C THR A 251 -0.67 15.51 -23.80
N PHE A 252 0.37 14.70 -23.98
CA PHE A 252 0.61 14.01 -25.24
C PHE A 252 -0.09 12.65 -25.27
N ILE A 253 -0.83 12.35 -26.34
CA ILE A 253 -1.48 11.05 -26.55
C ILE A 253 -0.80 10.34 -27.72
N HIS A 254 -0.05 9.27 -27.48
CA HIS A 254 0.59 8.52 -28.57
C HIS A 254 -0.36 7.47 -29.18
N SER A 255 -0.29 7.29 -30.50
CA SER A 255 -1.04 6.29 -31.28
C SER A 255 -0.76 4.80 -30.96
N GLY A 256 -0.02 4.54 -29.89
CA GLY A 256 0.41 3.22 -29.43
C GLY A 256 -0.46 2.61 -28.35
N TYR A 257 0.02 1.48 -27.84
CA TYR A 257 -0.48 0.80 -26.64
C TYR A 257 0.53 0.99 -25.51
N GLY A 258 0.08 1.37 -24.33
CA GLY A 258 0.98 1.72 -23.23
C GLY A 258 1.87 0.55 -22.79
N ALA A 259 3.15 0.83 -22.57
CA ALA A 259 4.12 -0.18 -22.13
C ALA A 259 3.77 -0.75 -20.75
N GLU A 260 3.00 -0.05 -19.92
CA GLU A 260 2.57 -0.51 -18.59
C GLU A 260 1.68 -1.78 -18.61
N PHE A 261 1.10 -2.14 -19.77
CA PHE A 261 0.47 -3.46 -19.98
C PHE A 261 1.49 -4.62 -20.06
N GLY A 262 2.77 -4.31 -20.25
CA GLY A 262 3.87 -5.24 -20.40
C GLY A 262 3.85 -6.05 -21.70
N GLY A 263 4.82 -6.95 -21.85
CA GLY A 263 4.80 -7.99 -22.89
C GLY A 263 4.98 -7.47 -24.32
N THR A 264 4.26 -8.07 -25.27
CA THR A 264 4.34 -7.75 -26.71
C THR A 264 2.94 -7.50 -27.26
N ASP A 265 2.77 -6.43 -28.04
CA ASP A 265 1.49 -6.07 -28.65
C ASP A 265 1.16 -6.97 -29.87
N CYS A 266 -0.03 -6.80 -30.46
CA CYS A 266 -0.42 -7.60 -31.63
C CYS A 266 0.19 -7.15 -32.98
N HIS A 267 1.07 -6.15 -32.99
CA HIS A 267 1.90 -5.79 -34.15
C HIS A 267 3.36 -6.28 -34.00
N GLY A 268 3.78 -6.68 -32.80
CA GLY A 268 5.10 -7.24 -32.49
C GLY A 268 6.01 -6.31 -31.68
N ALA A 269 5.54 -5.14 -31.25
CA ALA A 269 6.31 -4.20 -30.46
C ALA A 269 6.42 -4.68 -29.00
N SER A 270 7.65 -4.70 -28.46
CA SER A 270 7.89 -5.08 -27.06
C SER A 270 7.56 -3.95 -26.09
N GLU A 271 7.48 -4.27 -24.80
CA GLU A 271 7.41 -3.31 -23.69
C GLU A 271 8.47 -2.19 -23.80
N SER A 272 9.72 -2.54 -24.13
CA SER A 272 10.81 -1.57 -24.33
C SER A 272 10.69 -0.73 -25.62
N ASP A 273 9.87 -1.17 -26.57
CA ASP A 273 9.65 -0.53 -27.89
C ASP A 273 8.31 0.23 -27.98
N ARG A 274 7.61 0.42 -26.85
CA ARG A 274 6.36 1.19 -26.73
C ARG A 274 6.50 2.23 -25.63
N ILE A 275 5.77 3.34 -25.67
CA ILE A 275 5.87 4.37 -24.63
C ILE A 275 5.16 3.91 -23.34
N TRP A 276 5.81 4.08 -22.19
CA TRP A 276 5.20 3.91 -20.85
C TRP A 276 4.55 5.23 -20.43
N SER A 277 3.38 5.22 -19.82
CA SER A 277 2.69 6.46 -19.41
C SER A 277 3.44 7.20 -18.28
N HIS A 278 3.71 8.50 -18.43
CA HIS A 278 4.43 9.29 -17.40
C HIS A 278 4.31 10.81 -17.55
N LYS A 279 4.43 11.55 -16.43
CA LYS A 279 4.76 12.98 -16.35
C LYS A 279 6.25 13.17 -16.11
N TYR A 280 6.93 13.94 -16.97
CA TYR A 280 8.36 14.28 -16.81
C TYR A 280 8.69 15.63 -17.46
N PHE A 281 9.97 15.92 -17.69
CA PHE A 281 10.42 17.16 -18.33
C PHE A 281 11.48 16.93 -19.42
N MET A 282 11.57 17.86 -20.39
CA MET A 282 12.56 17.84 -21.48
C MET A 282 13.97 18.21 -20.99
N TYR A 283 14.64 17.24 -20.36
CA TYR A 283 15.91 17.45 -19.66
C TYR A 283 17.15 17.69 -20.55
N ASP A 284 17.01 17.55 -21.88
CA ASP A 284 17.99 17.95 -22.89
C ASP A 284 17.77 19.40 -23.40
N GLY A 285 16.64 20.01 -23.08
CA GLY A 285 16.28 21.40 -23.40
C GLY A 285 14.77 21.56 -23.61
N ALA A 286 14.19 22.64 -23.09
CA ALA A 286 12.80 22.98 -23.39
C ALA A 286 12.61 23.26 -24.90
N TRP A 287 11.40 23.06 -25.41
CA TRP A 287 10.95 23.67 -26.66
C TRP A 287 10.42 25.08 -26.36
N THR A 288 10.65 26.03 -27.26
CA THR A 288 10.12 27.40 -27.16
C THR A 288 9.65 27.83 -28.55
N SER A 289 8.51 28.50 -28.63
CA SER A 289 7.93 28.98 -29.89
C SER A 289 8.83 30.02 -30.60
N ASP A 290 8.70 30.13 -31.91
CA ASP A 290 9.50 31.02 -32.77
C ASP A 290 9.38 32.52 -32.38
N ASP A 291 8.30 32.90 -31.71
CA ASP A 291 8.05 34.26 -31.20
C ASP A 291 8.51 34.47 -29.73
N GLY A 292 8.96 33.40 -29.06
CA GLY A 292 9.37 33.41 -27.65
C GLY A 292 8.22 33.56 -26.65
N MET A 293 6.97 33.36 -27.06
CA MET A 293 5.81 33.55 -26.18
C MET A 293 5.43 32.32 -25.35
N VAL A 294 5.78 31.10 -25.78
CA VAL A 294 5.40 29.85 -25.09
C VAL A 294 6.56 28.86 -25.04
N THR A 295 6.88 28.38 -23.84
CA THR A 295 7.90 27.35 -23.58
C THR A 295 7.27 26.07 -23.03
N VAL A 296 7.69 24.92 -23.56
CA VAL A 296 7.26 23.58 -23.13
C VAL A 296 8.46 22.82 -22.61
N SER A 297 8.40 22.42 -21.34
CA SER A 297 9.44 21.65 -20.67
C SER A 297 8.83 20.48 -19.90
N ASP A 298 7.96 20.77 -18.94
CA ASP A 298 7.11 19.76 -18.29
C ASP A 298 6.04 19.26 -19.26
N TYR A 299 5.79 17.94 -19.24
CA TYR A 299 4.78 17.28 -20.07
C TYR A 299 4.25 16.03 -19.35
N ASN A 300 3.06 15.54 -19.73
CA ASN A 300 2.73 14.13 -19.58
C ASN A 300 2.53 13.44 -20.93
N ILE A 301 2.71 12.12 -20.97
CA ILE A 301 2.43 11.29 -22.15
C ILE A 301 1.66 10.02 -21.75
N ASN A 302 0.66 9.66 -22.57
CA ASN A 302 -0.29 8.57 -22.34
C ASN A 302 -0.61 7.83 -23.67
N PRO A 303 -0.95 6.53 -23.65
CA PRO A 303 -1.39 5.80 -24.83
C PRO A 303 -2.80 6.22 -25.26
N GLY A 304 -3.03 6.27 -26.56
CA GLY A 304 -4.36 6.49 -27.16
C GLY A 304 -5.21 5.22 -27.25
N LEU A 305 -4.58 4.03 -27.27
CA LEU A 305 -5.27 2.75 -27.37
C LEU A 305 -5.20 1.93 -26.07
N TRP A 306 -6.30 1.24 -25.78
CA TRP A 306 -6.41 0.35 -24.63
C TRP A 306 -5.76 -1.03 -24.87
N GLY A 307 -5.15 -1.59 -23.82
CA GLY A 307 -4.66 -2.96 -23.82
C GLY A 307 -3.35 -3.13 -24.61
N GLY A 308 -3.26 -4.21 -25.39
CA GLY A 308 -2.15 -4.48 -26.32
C GLY A 308 -2.61 -4.91 -27.72
N CYS A 309 -3.89 -4.72 -28.03
CA CYS A 309 -4.46 -4.97 -29.36
C CYS A 309 -5.85 -4.34 -29.52
N GLY A 310 -6.18 -3.93 -30.75
CA GLY A 310 -7.52 -3.51 -31.16
C GLY A 310 -7.56 -2.06 -31.63
N SER A 311 -8.67 -1.39 -31.34
CA SER A 311 -8.84 0.05 -31.56
C SER A 311 -9.78 0.67 -30.52
N GLU A 312 -9.92 0.03 -29.34
CA GLU A 312 -10.57 0.67 -28.18
C GLU A 312 -9.72 1.87 -27.76
N ILE A 313 -10.37 3.01 -27.53
CA ILE A 313 -9.74 4.17 -26.90
C ILE A 313 -9.25 3.82 -25.49
N THR A 314 -8.15 4.46 -25.11
CA THR A 314 -7.60 4.49 -23.74
C THR A 314 -8.62 4.97 -22.69
N ARG A 315 -8.25 4.92 -21.42
CA ARG A 315 -9.16 5.12 -20.28
C ARG A 315 -8.67 6.19 -19.32
N ILE A 316 -9.61 6.78 -18.59
CA ILE A 316 -9.39 8.00 -17.80
C ILE A 316 -8.38 7.84 -16.66
N GLY A 317 -8.19 6.63 -16.13
CA GLY A 317 -7.46 6.39 -14.89
C GLY A 317 -6.01 6.88 -14.91
N VAL A 318 -5.21 6.41 -15.85
CA VAL A 318 -3.79 6.82 -15.94
C VAL A 318 -3.67 8.28 -16.35
N ILE A 319 -4.46 8.76 -17.33
CA ILE A 319 -4.42 10.18 -17.74
C ILE A 319 -4.73 11.12 -16.56
N ALA A 320 -5.71 10.77 -15.70
CA ALA A 320 -6.04 11.57 -14.51
C ALA A 320 -4.95 11.56 -13.44
N HIS A 321 -4.19 10.45 -13.32
CA HIS A 321 -3.01 10.33 -12.47
C HIS A 321 -1.86 11.20 -13.00
N GLU A 322 -1.52 11.08 -14.28
CA GLU A 322 -0.47 11.91 -14.90
C GLU A 322 -0.81 13.41 -14.89
N THR A 323 -2.09 13.76 -15.04
CA THR A 323 -2.55 15.15 -14.95
C THR A 323 -2.43 15.67 -13.51
N ALA A 324 -2.64 14.83 -12.49
CA ALA A 324 -2.51 15.24 -11.09
C ALA A 324 -1.06 15.57 -10.68
N HIS A 325 -0.05 15.10 -11.41
CA HIS A 325 1.34 15.53 -11.22
C HIS A 325 1.61 16.99 -11.63
N PHE A 326 0.85 17.56 -12.60
CA PHE A 326 0.92 19.00 -12.89
C PHE A 326 0.42 19.85 -11.71
N LEU A 327 -0.52 19.31 -10.92
CA LEU A 327 -0.99 19.95 -9.69
C LEU A 327 0.01 19.84 -8.53
N GLY A 328 1.19 19.23 -8.75
CA GLY A 328 2.27 19.11 -7.77
C GLY A 328 2.20 17.88 -6.86
N LEU A 329 1.30 16.92 -7.11
CA LEU A 329 1.24 15.68 -6.33
C LEU A 329 2.36 14.70 -6.71
N PRO A 330 3.06 14.08 -5.74
CA PRO A 330 4.00 12.99 -6.00
C PRO A 330 3.28 11.64 -6.16
N ASP A 331 4.05 10.65 -6.61
CA ASP A 331 3.67 9.25 -6.53
C ASP A 331 3.51 8.77 -5.09
N LEU A 332 2.45 7.99 -4.85
CA LEU A 332 2.12 7.33 -3.58
C LEU A 332 2.03 5.80 -3.72
N TYR A 333 2.41 5.22 -4.87
CA TYR A 333 2.77 3.80 -4.95
C TYR A 333 4.22 3.58 -4.46
N ASP A 334 4.61 2.31 -4.35
CA ASP A 334 5.94 1.89 -3.93
C ASP A 334 6.73 1.31 -5.13
N PRO A 335 7.81 1.95 -5.60
CA PRO A 335 8.62 1.47 -6.73
C PRO A 335 9.55 0.29 -6.39
N HIS A 336 9.52 -0.26 -5.17
CA HIS A 336 10.51 -1.22 -4.65
C HIS A 336 9.92 -2.54 -4.14
N GLY A 337 8.62 -2.61 -3.80
CA GLY A 337 7.93 -3.90 -3.73
C GLY A 337 6.55 -3.98 -3.07
N GLY A 338 6.09 -2.97 -2.35
CA GLY A 338 4.70 -2.88 -1.89
C GLY A 338 3.77 -2.28 -2.95
N GLU A 339 2.56 -1.92 -2.53
CA GLU A 339 1.56 -1.22 -3.38
C GLU A 339 1.28 0.22 -2.87
N GLY A 340 2.07 0.73 -1.93
CA GLY A 340 1.95 2.10 -1.39
C GLY A 340 0.58 2.36 -0.73
N ALA A 341 -0.10 3.42 -1.15
CA ALA A 341 -1.47 3.73 -0.73
C ALA A 341 -2.57 2.87 -1.40
N GLY A 342 -2.19 1.93 -2.29
CA GLY A 342 -3.10 0.95 -2.90
C GLY A 342 -4.29 1.54 -3.67
N SER A 343 -5.39 0.79 -3.74
CA SER A 343 -6.64 1.19 -4.40
C SER A 343 -7.46 2.21 -3.62
N TYR A 344 -6.84 2.93 -2.67
CA TYR A 344 -7.44 4.02 -1.89
C TYR A 344 -6.88 5.40 -2.28
N CYS A 345 -6.02 5.48 -3.30
CA CYS A 345 -5.52 6.75 -3.81
C CYS A 345 -5.23 6.72 -5.31
N LEU A 346 -5.73 7.73 -6.04
CA LEU A 346 -5.40 7.98 -7.45
C LEU A 346 -3.88 7.94 -7.72
N MET A 347 -3.09 8.53 -6.82
CA MET A 347 -1.62 8.60 -6.93
C MET A 347 -0.90 7.28 -6.60
N ALA A 348 -1.62 6.17 -6.36
CA ALA A 348 -1.02 4.87 -6.08
C ALA A 348 -1.56 3.74 -6.98
N ASN A 349 -2.87 3.67 -7.20
CA ASN A 349 -3.45 2.70 -8.14
C ASN A 349 -4.54 3.34 -9.00
N SER A 350 -4.11 4.11 -10.00
CA SER A 350 -4.95 4.72 -11.04
C SER A 350 -5.81 3.74 -11.85
N TRP A 351 -5.57 2.42 -11.72
CA TRP A 351 -6.34 1.38 -12.40
C TRP A 351 -7.66 1.02 -11.70
N GLY A 352 -7.87 1.46 -10.46
CA GLY A 352 -9.03 1.03 -9.66
C GLY A 352 -8.84 -0.36 -9.05
N ILE A 353 -9.75 -0.72 -8.14
CA ILE A 353 -9.77 -2.03 -7.47
C ILE A 353 -10.24 -3.17 -8.40
N ASP A 354 -10.91 -2.83 -9.49
CA ASP A 354 -11.30 -3.76 -10.57
C ASP A 354 -10.24 -3.87 -11.69
N GLY A 355 -9.20 -3.04 -11.65
CA GLY A 355 -8.16 -2.97 -12.69
C GLY A 355 -8.64 -2.43 -14.03
N SER A 356 -9.81 -1.78 -14.12
CA SER A 356 -10.39 -1.38 -15.42
C SER A 356 -9.91 -0.03 -15.95
N GLN A 357 -9.25 0.79 -15.13
CA GLN A 357 -9.01 2.24 -15.33
C GLN A 357 -10.28 3.08 -15.60
N ARG A 358 -11.50 2.51 -15.46
CA ARG A 358 -12.76 3.27 -15.57
C ARG A 358 -13.20 3.84 -14.22
N TYR A 359 -12.79 3.22 -13.12
CA TYR A 359 -13.05 3.65 -11.75
C TYR A 359 -11.73 3.89 -11.01
N PRO A 360 -10.91 4.88 -11.42
CA PRO A 360 -9.73 5.27 -10.66
C PRO A 360 -10.15 5.73 -9.26
N PRO A 361 -9.51 5.26 -8.18
CA PRO A 361 -9.98 5.53 -6.84
C PRO A 361 -9.84 7.02 -6.52
N MET A 362 -10.72 7.52 -5.65
CA MET A 362 -10.62 8.91 -5.19
C MET A 362 -9.25 9.19 -4.55
N MET A 363 -8.76 10.41 -4.63
CA MET A 363 -7.50 10.83 -3.98
C MET A 363 -7.51 10.57 -2.47
N SER A 364 -6.33 10.39 -1.88
CA SER A 364 -6.18 10.36 -0.41
C SER A 364 -6.53 11.74 0.20
N PRO A 365 -6.93 11.81 1.48
CA PRO A 365 -7.14 13.09 2.14
C PRO A 365 -5.84 13.91 2.21
N TRP A 366 -4.67 13.27 2.30
CA TRP A 366 -3.39 13.98 2.23
C TRP A 366 -3.20 14.69 0.89
N SER A 367 -3.44 14.00 -0.23
CA SER A 367 -3.37 14.58 -1.57
C SER A 367 -4.30 15.80 -1.72
N ARG A 368 -5.52 15.72 -1.20
CA ARG A 368 -6.47 16.85 -1.22
C ARG A 368 -6.07 18.01 -0.31
N ILE A 369 -5.27 17.76 0.73
CA ILE A 369 -4.74 18.80 1.62
C ILE A 369 -3.58 19.55 0.94
N GLU A 370 -2.64 18.84 0.29
CA GLU A 370 -1.55 19.49 -0.46
C GLU A 370 -2.10 20.35 -1.62
N LEU A 371 -3.21 19.93 -2.25
CA LEU A 371 -3.93 20.71 -3.28
C LEU A 371 -4.87 21.80 -2.72
N GLY A 372 -4.99 21.95 -1.40
CA GLY A 372 -5.90 22.92 -0.77
C GLY A 372 -7.41 22.62 -0.90
N TRP A 373 -7.79 21.54 -1.60
CA TRP A 373 -9.17 21.09 -1.78
C TRP A 373 -9.83 20.55 -0.49
N LEU A 374 -9.05 20.29 0.56
CA LEU A 374 -9.51 19.80 1.85
C LEU A 374 -8.77 20.49 3.00
N ASN A 375 -9.51 21.08 3.94
CA ASN A 375 -8.96 21.64 5.17
C ASN A 375 -9.39 20.77 6.39
N PRO A 376 -8.48 20.04 7.05
CA PRO A 376 -8.85 19.05 8.04
C PRO A 376 -9.08 19.67 9.42
N THR A 377 -10.17 19.28 10.09
CA THR A 377 -10.43 19.72 11.47
C THR A 377 -9.46 19.02 12.43
N THR A 378 -8.63 19.77 13.15
CA THR A 378 -7.67 19.17 14.09
C THR A 378 -8.32 18.87 15.43
N LEU A 379 -8.16 17.64 15.94
CA LEU A 379 -8.75 17.18 17.20
C LEU A 379 -7.78 17.34 18.37
N TRP A 380 -8.16 18.21 19.32
CA TRP A 380 -7.35 18.55 20.49
C TRP A 380 -7.87 17.95 21.81
N THR A 381 -9.14 17.57 21.86
CA THR A 381 -9.82 17.17 23.11
C THR A 381 -10.65 15.90 22.91
N ARG A 382 -10.92 15.21 24.02
CA ARG A 382 -11.87 14.10 24.10
C ARG A 382 -13.24 14.50 23.54
N GLY A 383 -13.84 13.63 22.75
CA GLY A 383 -15.20 13.83 22.25
C GLY A 383 -15.66 12.71 21.32
N ASP A 384 -16.94 12.80 20.96
CA ASP A 384 -17.59 11.93 19.98
C ASP A 384 -17.78 12.73 18.68
N PHE A 385 -17.30 12.19 17.58
CA PHE A 385 -17.12 12.87 16.29
C PHE A 385 -17.90 12.16 15.18
N THR A 386 -18.23 12.89 14.12
CA THR A 386 -19.01 12.39 12.97
C THR A 386 -18.37 12.87 11.67
N LEU A 387 -18.19 11.97 10.71
CA LEU A 387 -17.72 12.28 9.35
C LEU A 387 -18.79 11.90 8.32
N ARG A 388 -19.10 12.80 7.40
CA ARG A 388 -19.87 12.50 6.19
C ARG A 388 -18.97 11.84 5.12
N ARG A 389 -19.59 11.24 4.11
CA ARG A 389 -18.88 10.46 3.07
C ARG A 389 -17.91 11.34 2.24
N SER A 390 -16.64 10.94 2.19
CA SER A 390 -15.53 11.77 1.69
C SER A 390 -15.48 11.97 0.17
N TRP A 391 -16.36 11.36 -0.61
CA TRP A 391 -16.53 11.71 -2.03
C TRP A 391 -17.58 12.80 -2.29
N GLU A 392 -18.35 13.21 -1.27
CA GLU A 392 -19.39 14.24 -1.36
C GLU A 392 -19.10 15.45 -0.47
N TYR A 393 -18.36 15.25 0.64
CA TYR A 393 -18.07 16.30 1.62
C TYR A 393 -16.58 16.43 1.88
N ALA A 394 -16.09 17.67 1.88
CA ALA A 394 -14.72 18.05 2.22
C ALA A 394 -14.46 17.96 3.74
N GLU A 395 -14.55 16.75 4.29
CA GLU A 395 -14.40 16.47 5.72
C GLU A 395 -13.31 15.43 5.99
N ALA A 396 -12.33 15.82 6.80
CA ALA A 396 -11.40 14.91 7.46
C ALA A 396 -11.01 15.46 8.83
N TYR A 397 -10.65 14.57 9.75
CA TYR A 397 -10.07 14.93 11.04
C TYR A 397 -8.55 14.69 11.06
N LYS A 398 -7.80 15.57 11.72
CA LYS A 398 -6.34 15.44 11.93
C LYS A 398 -6.01 15.26 13.42
N ILE A 399 -5.15 14.30 13.75
CA ILE A 399 -4.64 14.05 15.11
C ILE A 399 -3.11 14.07 15.05
N SER A 400 -2.46 15.02 15.73
CA SER A 400 -0.99 15.02 15.85
C SER A 400 -0.50 13.85 16.69
N LEU A 401 0.57 13.16 16.25
CA LEU A 401 1.21 12.08 17.01
C LEU A 401 2.39 12.58 17.87
N GLY A 402 2.31 13.83 18.36
CA GLY A 402 3.34 14.48 19.17
C GLY A 402 4.30 15.38 18.38
N SER A 403 4.16 15.46 17.06
CA SER A 403 4.80 16.49 16.23
C SER A 403 3.84 17.08 15.18
N SER A 404 4.19 18.20 14.57
CA SER A 404 3.37 18.82 13.51
C SER A 404 3.49 18.10 12.16
N SER A 405 4.63 17.44 11.91
CA SER A 405 4.94 16.70 10.68
C SER A 405 4.43 15.25 10.69
N GLU A 406 4.02 14.73 11.85
CA GLU A 406 3.58 13.34 12.00
C GLU A 406 2.20 13.27 12.67
N TYR A 407 1.23 12.70 11.95
CA TYR A 407 -0.18 12.79 12.30
C TYR A 407 -1.02 11.70 11.64
N LEU A 408 -2.17 11.41 12.24
CA LEU A 408 -3.23 10.66 11.58
C LEU A 408 -4.17 11.62 10.83
N LEU A 409 -4.63 11.19 9.65
CA LEU A 409 -5.82 11.73 8.99
C LEU A 409 -6.94 10.69 9.02
N ILE A 410 -8.18 11.11 9.25
CA ILE A 410 -9.36 10.24 9.28
C ILE A 410 -10.39 10.77 8.30
N GLU A 411 -10.82 9.93 7.34
CA GLU A 411 -11.94 10.17 6.43
C GLU A 411 -13.00 9.07 6.55
N ASN A 412 -14.27 9.36 6.24
CA ASN A 412 -15.32 8.33 6.10
C ASN A 412 -15.45 7.94 4.62
N ARG A 413 -14.78 6.85 4.24
CA ARG A 413 -14.64 6.42 2.86
C ARG A 413 -15.70 5.36 2.53
N GLN A 414 -16.58 5.68 1.58
CA GLN A 414 -17.78 4.89 1.29
C GLN A 414 -17.94 4.68 -0.22
N PRO A 415 -18.54 3.56 -0.66
CA PRO A 415 -18.87 3.37 -2.07
C PRO A 415 -19.74 4.52 -2.63
N GLY A 416 -19.28 5.12 -3.72
CA GLY A 416 -19.91 6.21 -4.46
C GLY A 416 -18.86 7.09 -5.15
N SER A 417 -19.28 7.96 -6.07
CA SER A 417 -18.37 8.59 -7.04
C SER A 417 -17.47 7.52 -7.72
N TYR A 418 -16.19 7.79 -7.99
CA TYR A 418 -15.28 6.79 -8.54
C TYR A 418 -14.90 5.66 -7.57
N ASP A 419 -15.10 5.86 -6.25
CA ASP A 419 -14.98 4.83 -5.22
C ASP A 419 -16.17 3.83 -5.22
N VAL A 420 -17.11 3.89 -6.18
CA VAL A 420 -18.32 3.04 -6.25
C VAL A 420 -18.04 1.53 -6.24
N LEU A 421 -16.85 1.08 -6.66
CA LEU A 421 -16.45 -0.32 -6.64
C LEU A 421 -15.73 -0.76 -5.35
N LEU A 422 -15.58 0.10 -4.34
CA LEU A 422 -15.06 -0.31 -3.02
C LEU A 422 -15.95 -1.44 -2.45
N PRO A 423 -15.38 -2.63 -2.15
CA PRO A 423 -16.17 -3.77 -1.66
C PRO A 423 -16.96 -3.46 -0.38
N LEU A 424 -16.38 -2.64 0.51
CA LEU A 424 -17.01 -2.22 1.75
C LEU A 424 -16.40 -0.91 2.25
N GLY A 425 -17.25 0.04 2.66
CA GLY A 425 -16.82 1.33 3.22
C GLY A 425 -16.56 1.29 4.73
N GLY A 426 -15.78 2.25 5.21
CA GLY A 426 -15.38 2.40 6.62
C GLY A 426 -14.64 3.72 6.85
N LEU A 427 -14.12 3.93 8.06
CA LEU A 427 -13.14 4.98 8.31
C LEU A 427 -11.79 4.54 7.74
N ALA A 428 -11.25 5.32 6.80
CA ALA A 428 -9.86 5.19 6.40
C ALA A 428 -9.02 6.04 7.36
N ILE A 429 -8.09 5.39 8.07
CA ILE A 429 -7.16 6.05 9.00
C ILE A 429 -5.77 6.00 8.38
N TRP A 430 -5.28 7.17 8.00
CA TRP A 430 -4.02 7.34 7.28
C TRP A 430 -2.94 7.79 8.24
N HIS A 431 -1.78 7.13 8.25
CA HIS A 431 -0.59 7.60 8.97
C HIS A 431 0.27 8.44 8.03
N ILE A 432 0.54 9.68 8.41
CA ILE A 432 1.34 10.64 7.66
C ILE A 432 2.61 11.00 8.44
N ASP A 433 3.77 10.95 7.79
CA ASP A 433 5.03 11.56 8.29
C ASP A 433 5.68 12.38 7.17
N ASP A 434 5.44 13.70 7.18
CA ASP A 434 6.05 14.65 6.25
C ASP A 434 7.60 14.68 6.37
N GLY A 435 8.18 14.09 7.43
CA GLY A 435 9.60 13.84 7.57
C GLY A 435 10.17 12.83 6.58
N MET A 436 9.33 11.97 5.99
CA MET A 436 9.71 10.99 4.96
C MET A 436 9.65 11.55 3.54
N SER A 437 9.47 12.86 3.34
CA SER A 437 9.30 13.46 2.00
C SER A 437 10.52 13.39 1.07
N ASN A 438 11.68 12.91 1.52
CA ASN A 438 12.81 12.57 0.64
C ASN A 438 12.70 11.13 0.07
N TYR A 439 11.77 10.33 0.59
CA TYR A 439 11.55 8.93 0.26
C TYR A 439 10.12 8.67 -0.26
N ALA A 440 9.16 9.56 -0.01
CA ALA A 440 7.74 9.39 -0.33
C ALA A 440 7.23 8.01 0.14
N ASN A 441 6.66 7.21 -0.75
CA ASN A 441 6.17 5.86 -0.45
C ASN A 441 7.14 4.74 -0.90
N SER A 442 8.46 5.01 -0.99
CA SER A 442 9.48 4.02 -1.41
C SER A 442 10.14 3.20 -0.29
N HIS A 443 9.66 3.31 0.95
CA HIS A 443 10.23 2.60 2.12
C HIS A 443 9.14 1.81 2.83
N GLU A 444 8.98 0.54 2.45
CA GLU A 444 7.94 -0.32 3.02
C GLU A 444 8.23 -0.67 4.49
N GLY A 445 7.22 -0.59 5.36
CA GLY A 445 7.38 -0.64 6.82
C GLY A 445 6.30 -1.45 7.52
N TYR A 446 6.60 -2.66 8.01
CA TYR A 446 5.58 -3.55 8.58
C TYR A 446 6.05 -4.46 9.75
N PRO A 447 5.13 -4.88 10.65
CA PRO A 447 5.42 -5.80 11.74
C PRO A 447 6.07 -7.12 11.28
N GLY A 448 7.21 -7.45 11.88
CA GLY A 448 8.00 -8.65 11.55
C GLY A 448 9.05 -8.44 10.46
N GLN A 449 9.10 -7.27 9.81
CA GLN A 449 10.23 -6.87 8.98
C GLN A 449 11.49 -6.66 9.82
N TYR A 450 12.66 -6.98 9.29
CA TYR A 450 13.91 -6.93 10.06
C TYR A 450 14.23 -5.51 10.57
N GLY A 451 14.32 -5.38 11.89
CA GLY A 451 14.62 -4.12 12.59
C GLY A 451 13.44 -3.17 12.75
N TRP A 452 12.29 -3.44 12.13
CA TRP A 452 11.10 -2.58 12.23
C TRP A 452 10.50 -2.59 13.65
N PRO A 453 9.99 -1.46 14.17
CA PRO A 453 9.95 -0.12 13.56
C PRO A 453 11.23 0.70 13.77
N GLY A 454 12.20 0.19 14.54
CA GLY A 454 13.46 0.89 14.86
C GLY A 454 14.44 1.07 13.69
N ASN A 455 14.11 0.55 12.49
CA ASN A 455 14.81 0.81 11.24
C ASN A 455 14.37 2.14 10.57
N GLY A 456 13.26 2.75 11.03
CA GLY A 456 12.70 3.97 10.47
C GLY A 456 12.11 3.81 9.06
N TYR A 457 11.67 2.59 8.71
CA TYR A 457 10.98 2.33 7.45
C TYR A 457 9.47 2.40 7.66
N HIS A 458 8.84 3.34 6.96
CA HIS A 458 7.40 3.52 6.80
C HIS A 458 7.16 4.46 5.62
N TYR A 459 6.00 4.36 4.98
CA TYR A 459 5.59 5.28 3.92
C TYR A 459 5.31 6.68 4.46
N GLN A 460 5.56 7.72 3.64
CA GLN A 460 5.10 9.09 3.95
C GLN A 460 3.58 9.14 4.11
N VAL A 461 2.84 8.38 3.29
CA VAL A 461 1.37 8.25 3.33
C VAL A 461 1.00 6.77 3.32
N SER A 462 0.82 6.17 4.50
CA SER A 462 0.31 4.79 4.66
C SER A 462 -1.17 4.80 5.04
N LEU A 463 -1.93 3.84 4.51
CA LEU A 463 -3.23 3.46 5.07
C LEU A 463 -2.99 2.42 6.17
N LEU A 464 -3.40 2.72 7.41
CA LEU A 464 -3.37 1.76 8.49
C LEU A 464 -4.45 0.69 8.25
N GLN A 465 -4.07 -0.44 7.65
CA GLN A 465 -4.99 -1.52 7.32
C GLN A 465 -5.53 -2.14 8.63
N ALA A 466 -6.83 -1.97 8.85
CA ALA A 466 -7.48 -2.22 10.14
C ALA A 466 -7.35 -3.66 10.66
N ASP A 467 -7.12 -4.64 9.77
CA ASP A 467 -6.98 -6.05 10.12
C ASP A 467 -5.55 -6.47 10.53
N GLY A 468 -4.57 -5.58 10.39
CA GLY A 468 -3.18 -5.80 10.82
C GLY A 468 -2.33 -6.70 9.93
N ARG A 469 -2.74 -7.02 8.69
CA ARG A 469 -1.90 -7.85 7.78
C ARG A 469 -0.76 -7.09 7.11
N TYR A 470 -0.90 -5.78 6.90
CA TYR A 470 0.04 -4.95 6.10
C TYR A 470 0.21 -5.50 4.68
N ASP A 471 -0.88 -5.93 4.03
CA ASP A 471 -0.84 -6.54 2.70
C ASP A 471 -0.45 -5.54 1.60
N LEU A 472 -0.62 -4.22 1.82
CA LEU A 472 -0.11 -3.14 0.97
C LEU A 472 1.43 -3.03 1.04
N GLU A 473 2.00 -2.81 2.24
CA GLU A 473 3.46 -2.71 2.46
C GLU A 473 4.20 -4.02 2.10
N ARG A 474 3.49 -5.15 2.02
CA ARG A 474 4.05 -6.47 1.72
C ARG A 474 3.86 -6.92 0.27
N GLY A 475 3.26 -6.08 -0.59
CA GLY A 475 3.08 -6.38 -2.02
C GLY A 475 2.19 -7.60 -2.28
N ARG A 476 1.14 -7.78 -1.46
CA ARG A 476 0.28 -8.97 -1.47
C ARG A 476 -1.05 -8.74 -2.18
N ASN A 477 -1.69 -7.60 -1.93
CA ASN A 477 -2.90 -7.13 -2.60
C ASN A 477 -2.87 -5.59 -2.67
N ARG A 478 -3.82 -4.98 -3.41
CA ARG A 478 -3.98 -3.52 -3.54
C ARG A 478 -5.09 -2.96 -2.63
N GLY A 479 -5.33 -3.62 -1.51
CA GLY A 479 -6.44 -3.37 -0.58
C GLY A 479 -7.60 -4.36 -0.73
N ASP A 480 -8.30 -4.64 0.38
CA ASP A 480 -9.50 -5.48 0.43
C ASP A 480 -10.60 -4.94 1.38
N TYR A 481 -11.62 -5.75 1.70
CA TYR A 481 -12.76 -5.34 2.53
C TYR A 481 -12.47 -5.23 4.04
N ALA A 482 -11.26 -5.63 4.47
CA ALA A 482 -10.83 -5.66 5.86
C ALA A 482 -9.98 -4.44 6.29
N ASP A 483 -9.48 -3.64 5.34
CA ASP A 483 -8.53 -2.54 5.64
C ASP A 483 -9.17 -1.32 6.29
N LEU A 484 -10.47 -1.08 6.06
CA LEU A 484 -11.17 0.11 6.57
C LEU A 484 -11.84 -0.17 7.91
N PHE A 485 -11.61 0.71 8.90
CA PHE A 485 -12.12 0.57 10.25
C PHE A 485 -13.64 0.77 10.30
N ARG A 486 -14.36 -0.16 10.94
CA ARG A 486 -15.83 -0.19 10.99
C ARG A 486 -16.29 -1.27 11.96
N TYR A 487 -17.40 -1.01 12.67
CA TYR A 487 -18.09 -2.07 13.39
C TYR A 487 -18.87 -2.98 12.42
N ASP A 488 -18.49 -4.25 12.36
CA ASP A 488 -19.38 -5.34 11.93
C ASP A 488 -19.32 -6.49 12.94
N TYR A 489 -20.25 -7.43 12.85
CA TYR A 489 -20.43 -8.46 13.88
C TYR A 489 -19.40 -9.61 13.82
N TYR A 490 -18.53 -9.67 12.81
CA TYR A 490 -17.75 -10.88 12.51
C TYR A 490 -16.26 -10.66 12.25
N PHE A 491 -15.88 -9.55 11.59
CA PHE A 491 -14.54 -9.30 11.08
C PHE A 491 -14.11 -7.82 11.20
N GLY A 492 -15.05 -6.89 11.39
CA GLY A 492 -14.77 -5.45 11.46
C GLY A 492 -13.95 -5.04 12.68
N VAL A 493 -12.87 -4.29 12.45
CA VAL A 493 -12.08 -3.65 13.50
C VAL A 493 -12.58 -2.22 13.69
N ASP A 494 -13.05 -1.94 14.89
CA ASP A 494 -13.87 -0.78 15.28
C ASP A 494 -13.16 0.15 16.28
N GLN A 495 -11.85 -0.03 16.42
CA GLN A 495 -10.99 0.79 17.26
C GLN A 495 -9.53 0.78 16.78
N LEU A 496 -8.80 1.84 17.10
CA LEU A 496 -7.35 1.94 17.00
C LEU A 496 -6.83 2.55 18.32
N SER A 497 -5.82 1.93 18.93
CA SER A 497 -5.25 2.32 20.23
C SER A 497 -3.74 2.53 20.10
N PRO A 498 -3.05 3.10 21.11
CA PRO A 498 -1.60 3.05 21.17
C PRO A 498 -1.16 1.64 21.62
N SER A 499 0.15 1.39 21.66
CA SER A 499 0.68 0.16 22.28
C SER A 499 0.31 0.03 23.75
N THR A 500 0.39 -1.20 24.27
CA THR A 500 0.08 -1.48 25.68
C THR A 500 1.23 -1.11 26.63
N PHE A 501 2.48 -1.22 26.18
CA PHE A 501 3.67 -0.99 27.03
C PHE A 501 4.92 -0.60 26.24
N ASP A 502 5.27 -1.37 25.20
CA ASP A 502 6.40 -1.10 24.30
C ASP A 502 5.85 -0.85 22.87
N PRO A 503 6.06 0.34 22.28
CA PRO A 503 5.56 0.65 20.94
C PRO A 503 6.21 -0.17 19.83
N LYS A 504 7.31 -0.89 20.12
CA LYS A 504 7.94 -1.85 19.19
C LYS A 504 7.27 -3.23 19.20
N LEU A 505 6.40 -3.52 20.18
CA LEU A 505 5.69 -4.80 20.32
C LEU A 505 4.19 -4.70 20.00
N GLY A 506 3.67 -3.49 19.83
CA GLY A 506 2.31 -3.25 19.34
C GLY A 506 1.21 -3.25 20.42
N PRO A 507 -0.06 -3.60 20.08
CA PRO A 507 -0.53 -4.18 18.81
C PRO A 507 -0.29 -3.29 17.58
N PHE A 508 -0.50 -3.85 16.38
CA PHE A 508 -0.30 -3.16 15.11
C PHE A 508 -1.48 -3.42 14.14
N PRO A 509 -1.98 -2.42 13.39
CA PRO A 509 -1.64 -1.00 13.51
C PRO A 509 -2.03 -0.42 14.87
N ASN A 510 -1.51 0.78 15.15
CA ASN A 510 -1.78 1.52 16.38
C ASN A 510 -1.71 3.04 16.10
N THR A 511 -1.86 3.85 17.14
CA THR A 511 -1.69 5.31 17.10
C THR A 511 -0.33 5.79 17.62
N ASP A 512 0.70 4.95 17.65
CA ASP A 512 2.03 5.35 18.10
C ASP A 512 2.79 6.09 16.99
N SER A 513 3.80 6.89 17.36
CA SER A 513 4.68 7.58 16.41
C SER A 513 5.82 6.66 15.96
N TYR A 514 6.29 6.83 14.73
CA TYR A 514 7.31 6.02 14.07
C TYR A 514 8.49 6.82 13.50
N ARG A 515 8.33 8.15 13.35
CA ARG A 515 9.24 9.07 12.65
C ARG A 515 10.72 8.81 12.91
N HIS A 516 11.46 8.64 11.82
CA HIS A 516 12.90 8.35 11.79
C HIS A 516 13.34 7.14 12.64
N GLY A 517 12.44 6.18 12.90
CA GLY A 517 12.66 5.01 13.76
C GLY A 517 12.58 5.30 15.26
N SER A 518 12.27 6.54 15.65
CA SER A 518 12.11 6.98 17.03
C SER A 518 10.70 6.64 17.54
N VAL A 519 10.44 5.34 17.73
CA VAL A 519 9.10 4.84 18.05
C VAL A 519 8.61 5.37 19.40
N GLY A 520 7.48 6.09 19.41
CA GLY A 520 6.97 6.83 20.55
C GLY A 520 5.52 6.47 20.89
N ARG A 521 5.31 5.92 22.08
CA ARG A 521 3.96 5.56 22.53
C ARG A 521 3.11 6.80 22.77
N THR A 522 1.96 6.92 22.11
CA THR A 522 1.02 8.03 22.36
C THR A 522 -0.06 7.65 23.40
N ASN A 523 -1.01 8.54 23.61
CA ASN A 523 -2.23 8.25 24.40
C ASN A 523 -3.50 8.44 23.55
N HIS A 524 -3.38 8.38 22.22
CA HIS A 524 -4.52 8.53 21.32
C HIS A 524 -5.31 7.22 21.23
N PHE A 525 -6.62 7.32 21.31
CA PHE A 525 -7.52 6.18 21.17
C PHE A 525 -8.66 6.62 20.27
N ILE A 526 -8.95 5.83 19.25
CA ILE A 526 -10.08 5.97 18.34
C ILE A 526 -10.94 4.75 18.62
N THR A 527 -12.16 4.93 19.11
CA THR A 527 -13.00 3.86 19.64
C THR A 527 -14.45 4.05 19.24
N GLY A 528 -15.29 3.02 19.37
CA GLY A 528 -16.72 3.13 19.04
C GLY A 528 -16.98 3.48 17.58
N ILE A 529 -16.08 3.08 16.67
CA ILE A 529 -16.22 3.37 15.23
C ILE A 529 -17.48 2.67 14.73
N SER A 530 -18.44 3.45 14.22
CA SER A 530 -19.75 2.94 13.86
C SER A 530 -19.70 1.86 12.77
N GLY A 531 -20.80 1.12 12.63
CA GLY A 531 -20.98 0.24 11.49
C GLY A 531 -21.48 0.98 10.26
N LYS A 532 -21.76 0.20 9.21
CA LYS A 532 -22.62 0.59 8.09
C LYS A 532 -23.97 1.03 8.68
N GLY A 533 -24.49 2.21 8.31
CA GLY A 533 -25.71 2.76 8.93
C GLY A 533 -26.90 1.79 8.84
N ILE A 534 -27.32 1.25 9.99
CA ILE A 534 -28.21 0.07 10.04
C ILE A 534 -29.68 0.48 9.92
N ASN A 535 -30.08 0.93 8.73
CA ASN A 535 -31.47 0.81 8.31
C ASN A 535 -31.71 -0.66 7.93
N HIS A 536 -32.46 -1.40 8.75
CA HIS A 536 -32.81 -2.81 8.54
C HIS A 536 -33.82 -3.02 7.39
N VAL A 537 -33.55 -2.48 6.20
CA VAL A 537 -34.38 -2.65 5.00
C VAL A 537 -33.51 -3.09 3.81
N LEU A 538 -34.10 -3.97 2.99
CA LEU A 538 -33.48 -4.72 1.93
C LEU A 538 -32.91 -3.86 0.78
N HIS A 539 -31.60 -3.99 0.52
CA HIS A 539 -30.85 -3.56 -0.67
C HIS A 539 -30.77 -2.05 -1.03
N LEU A 540 -29.54 -1.66 -1.45
CA LEU A 540 -29.20 -0.47 -2.25
C LEU A 540 -29.62 0.91 -1.69
N LEU A 541 -28.69 1.61 -1.00
CA LEU A 541 -28.07 2.87 -1.47
C LEU A 541 -27.08 3.49 -0.45
N THR A 542 -26.02 4.10 -0.99
CA THR A 542 -25.17 5.20 -0.48
C THR A 542 -24.86 5.39 1.02
N GLY A 543 -23.54 5.37 1.31
CA GLY A 543 -22.82 5.90 2.48
C GLY A 543 -23.59 6.67 3.56
N SER A 544 -23.70 6.03 4.72
CA SER A 544 -24.04 6.66 6.00
C SER A 544 -22.90 7.53 6.53
N ASN A 545 -23.23 8.53 7.34
CA ASN A 545 -22.25 9.17 8.22
C ASN A 545 -21.66 8.10 9.16
N MET A 546 -20.38 8.23 9.50
CA MET A 546 -19.72 7.37 10.48
C MET A 546 -19.34 8.16 11.72
N THR A 547 -19.51 7.56 12.89
CA THR A 547 -19.17 8.16 14.18
C THR A 547 -17.99 7.44 14.83
N PHE A 548 -17.22 8.15 15.66
CA PHE A 548 -16.18 7.57 16.51
C PHE A 548 -15.90 8.45 17.73
N SER A 549 -15.46 7.83 18.82
CA SER A 549 -14.98 8.51 20.03
C SER A 549 -13.46 8.64 19.99
N PHE A 550 -12.94 9.87 20.03
CA PHE A 550 -11.51 10.15 20.22
C PHE A 550 -11.24 10.41 21.71
N LEU A 551 -10.25 9.69 22.26
CA LEU A 551 -9.95 9.59 23.70
C LEU A 551 -11.20 9.17 24.50
N PRO A 552 -11.48 7.87 24.68
CA PRO A 552 -12.81 7.36 25.05
C PRO A 552 -13.46 8.11 26.20
N SER A 553 -14.67 8.63 25.96
CA SER A 553 -15.53 9.22 26.97
C SER A 553 -16.03 8.15 27.96
N SER A 554 -16.39 8.58 29.18
CA SER A 554 -17.07 7.74 30.15
C SER A 554 -18.23 8.55 30.75
N PRO A 555 -19.46 8.01 30.76
CA PRO A 555 -20.58 8.62 31.48
C PRO A 555 -20.50 8.44 33.01
N CYS A 556 -19.54 7.64 33.49
CA CYS A 556 -19.38 7.28 34.91
C CYS A 556 -18.53 8.29 35.69
N GLN A 557 -18.55 8.20 37.02
CA GLN A 557 -17.77 9.09 37.87
C GLN A 557 -16.25 8.84 37.74
N PRO A 558 -15.37 9.79 38.12
CA PRO A 558 -13.91 9.64 37.94
C PRO A 558 -13.25 8.45 38.67
N ASN A 559 -13.95 7.84 39.63
CA ASN A 559 -13.56 6.63 40.37
C ASN A 559 -14.25 5.35 39.85
N GLU A 560 -14.92 5.44 38.70
CA GLU A 560 -15.68 4.38 38.05
C GLU A 560 -15.26 4.22 36.58
N VAL A 561 -15.65 3.10 35.98
CA VAL A 561 -15.41 2.77 34.57
C VAL A 561 -16.69 2.24 33.96
N HIS A 562 -16.97 2.70 32.75
CA HIS A 562 -18.13 2.30 31.98
C HIS A 562 -17.91 0.92 31.37
N PHE A 563 -18.54 -0.10 31.94
CA PHE A 563 -18.59 -1.44 31.39
C PHE A 563 -19.72 -1.54 30.38
N GLU A 564 -19.40 -2.02 29.18
CA GLU A 564 -20.37 -2.40 28.16
C GLU A 564 -20.19 -3.89 27.83
N LEU A 565 -21.28 -4.65 27.77
CA LEU A 565 -21.35 -5.94 27.12
C LEU A 565 -22.39 -5.86 25.98
N THR A 566 -21.94 -6.11 24.76
CA THR A 566 -22.81 -6.47 23.64
C THR A 566 -22.79 -7.99 23.48
N LEU A 567 -23.96 -8.63 23.45
CA LEU A 567 -24.14 -10.07 23.33
C LEU A 567 -25.19 -10.35 22.24
N LEU A 568 -24.85 -11.16 21.24
CA LEU A 568 -25.82 -11.75 20.31
C LEU A 568 -25.88 -13.26 20.62
N THR A 569 -27.07 -13.73 20.95
CA THR A 569 -27.37 -15.16 21.05
C THR A 569 -27.57 -15.76 19.66
N ASP A 570 -27.32 -17.06 19.56
CA ASP A 570 -27.68 -17.86 18.39
C ASP A 570 -29.02 -18.58 18.64
N GLY A 571 -29.22 -19.76 18.05
CA GLY A 571 -30.40 -20.60 18.29
C GLY A 571 -30.56 -21.13 19.73
N LYS A 572 -29.60 -20.89 20.64
CA LYS A 572 -29.58 -21.41 22.01
C LYS A 572 -29.44 -20.34 23.10
N GLY A 573 -29.93 -19.12 22.86
CA GLY A 573 -29.87 -18.01 23.81
C GLY A 573 -30.31 -18.32 25.26
N ASN A 574 -31.23 -19.26 25.45
CA ASN A 574 -31.66 -19.73 26.78
C ASN A 574 -30.60 -20.50 27.59
N GLU A 575 -29.53 -20.98 26.94
CA GLU A 575 -28.40 -21.69 27.57
C GLU A 575 -27.27 -20.71 27.98
N VAL A 576 -27.36 -19.44 27.58
CA VAL A 576 -26.32 -18.42 27.77
C VAL A 576 -26.48 -17.66 29.09
N SER A 577 -25.38 -17.50 29.82
CA SER A 577 -25.29 -16.61 30.99
C SER A 577 -23.87 -16.05 31.18
N TRP A 578 -23.69 -15.00 31.97
CA TRP A 578 -22.38 -14.39 32.20
C TRP A 578 -22.26 -13.75 33.59
N SER A 579 -21.02 -13.52 34.03
CA SER A 579 -20.70 -12.71 35.22
C SER A 579 -19.43 -11.87 35.04
N ILE A 580 -19.39 -10.75 35.76
CA ILE A 580 -18.16 -9.99 36.04
C ILE A 580 -17.80 -10.26 37.49
N VAL A 581 -16.59 -10.76 37.75
CA VAL A 581 -16.05 -10.95 39.10
C VAL A 581 -14.85 -10.04 39.36
N ASP A 582 -14.73 -9.56 40.60
CA ASP A 582 -13.52 -8.89 41.09
C ASP A 582 -12.35 -9.89 41.08
N SER A 583 -11.27 -9.63 40.32
CA SER A 583 -10.18 -10.60 40.13
C SER A 583 -9.34 -10.87 41.38
N ASN A 584 -9.51 -10.10 42.46
CA ASN A 584 -8.76 -10.26 43.72
C ASN A 584 -9.61 -10.95 44.80
N THR A 585 -10.92 -10.71 44.84
CA THR A 585 -11.84 -11.27 45.85
C THR A 585 -12.77 -12.37 45.31
N TYR A 586 -12.89 -12.52 44.00
CA TYR A 586 -13.83 -13.40 43.29
C TYR A 586 -15.31 -13.16 43.61
N SER A 587 -15.66 -11.99 44.18
CA SER A 587 -17.04 -11.58 44.35
C SER A 587 -17.67 -11.17 43.01
N ASN A 588 -18.88 -11.64 42.73
CA ASN A 588 -19.70 -11.15 41.61
C ASN A 588 -19.95 -9.64 41.78
N ALA A 589 -19.59 -8.85 40.76
CA ALA A 589 -19.98 -7.45 40.64
C ALA A 589 -21.23 -7.29 39.76
N LEU A 590 -21.35 -8.08 38.69
CA LEU A 590 -22.52 -8.15 37.80
C LEU A 590 -22.74 -9.59 37.30
N ALA A 591 -23.96 -9.91 36.89
CA ALA A 591 -24.29 -11.13 36.16
C ALA A 591 -25.56 -10.95 35.31
N GLY A 592 -25.72 -11.77 34.29
CA GLY A 592 -26.90 -11.81 33.41
C GLY A 592 -27.19 -13.21 32.89
N SER A 593 -28.46 -13.53 32.64
CA SER A 593 -28.93 -14.85 32.17
C SER A 593 -30.37 -14.73 31.62
N GLY A 594 -30.87 -15.79 30.99
CA GLY A 594 -32.27 -15.86 30.53
C GLY A 594 -32.52 -15.11 29.22
N TYR A 595 -31.54 -15.10 28.33
CA TYR A 595 -31.66 -14.48 27.01
C TYR A 595 -32.55 -15.33 26.09
N VAL A 596 -33.16 -14.68 25.09
CA VAL A 596 -33.91 -15.36 24.02
C VAL A 596 -33.01 -15.61 22.81
N ASN A 597 -33.45 -16.47 21.89
CA ASN A 597 -32.65 -16.91 20.75
C ASN A 597 -32.58 -15.82 19.66
N TYR A 598 -31.46 -15.78 18.92
CA TYR A 598 -31.19 -14.84 17.81
C TYR A 598 -31.35 -13.35 18.16
N ALA A 599 -31.07 -12.95 19.40
CA ALA A 599 -31.32 -11.61 19.91
C ALA A 599 -30.04 -10.91 20.37
N GLN A 600 -29.86 -9.67 19.92
CA GLN A 600 -28.80 -8.80 20.44
C GLN A 600 -29.27 -8.09 21.72
N SER A 601 -28.49 -8.21 22.78
CA SER A 601 -28.63 -7.51 24.05
C SER A 601 -27.44 -6.59 24.26
N LYS A 602 -27.68 -5.36 24.71
CA LYS A 602 -26.66 -4.42 25.19
C LYS A 602 -26.86 -4.20 26.69
N ILE A 603 -25.78 -4.32 27.46
CA ILE A 603 -25.77 -4.11 28.92
C ILE A 603 -24.68 -3.08 29.22
N GLU A 604 -25.06 -1.98 29.86
CA GLU A 604 -24.18 -0.86 30.19
C GLU A 604 -24.29 -0.55 31.69
N GLN A 605 -23.14 -0.41 32.37
CA GLN A 605 -23.09 -0.19 33.82
C GLN A 605 -21.79 0.49 34.25
N CYS A 606 -21.87 1.41 35.20
CA CYS A 606 -20.70 1.95 35.87
C CYS A 606 -20.19 0.99 36.95
N LEU A 607 -18.91 0.63 36.90
CA LEU A 607 -18.21 -0.23 37.86
C LEU A 607 -17.11 0.53 38.59
N PRO A 608 -16.93 0.37 39.91
CA PRO A 608 -15.79 0.95 40.63
C PRO A 608 -14.44 0.51 40.04
N VAL A 609 -13.44 1.39 40.02
CA VAL A 609 -12.10 1.11 39.50
C VAL A 609 -11.44 -0.06 40.27
N LYS A 610 -11.28 -1.21 39.59
CA LYS A 610 -10.68 -2.46 40.09
C LYS A 610 -10.06 -3.29 38.96
N CYS A 611 -9.49 -4.44 39.29
CA CYS A 611 -9.31 -5.56 38.35
C CYS A 611 -10.60 -6.40 38.26
N TYR A 612 -11.01 -6.76 37.05
CA TYR A 612 -12.19 -7.60 36.81
C TYR A 612 -11.88 -8.75 35.87
N THR A 613 -12.59 -9.87 36.04
CA THR A 613 -12.59 -11.02 35.13
C THR A 613 -14.01 -11.18 34.60
N PHE A 614 -14.17 -11.16 33.29
CA PHE A 614 -15.41 -11.53 32.62
C PHE A 614 -15.45 -13.05 32.43
N ILE A 615 -16.60 -13.66 32.69
CA ILE A 615 -16.88 -15.05 32.39
C ILE A 615 -18.21 -15.12 31.67
N ILE A 616 -18.24 -15.75 30.51
CA ILE A 616 -19.48 -16.15 29.84
C ILE A 616 -19.57 -17.67 29.88
N TYR A 617 -20.78 -18.18 30.07
CA TYR A 617 -21.11 -19.59 30.15
C TYR A 617 -22.12 -19.92 29.07
N ASP A 618 -22.00 -21.14 28.57
CA ASP A 618 -23.01 -21.81 27.76
C ASP A 618 -23.30 -23.17 28.41
N ALA A 619 -24.55 -23.60 28.39
CA ALA A 619 -24.98 -24.90 28.90
C ALA A 619 -25.05 -25.99 27.81
N GLY A 620 -24.92 -25.64 26.53
CA GLY A 620 -24.83 -26.58 25.40
C GLY A 620 -23.45 -27.25 25.25
N ASP A 621 -22.38 -26.60 25.74
CA ASP A 621 -20.97 -26.91 25.51
C ASP A 621 -20.51 -26.65 24.05
N ASP A 622 -21.23 -25.81 23.29
CA ASP A 622 -20.93 -25.37 21.92
C ASP A 622 -20.82 -23.83 21.72
N GLY A 623 -21.12 -23.05 22.76
CA GLY A 623 -20.76 -21.64 22.88
C GLY A 623 -21.81 -20.67 22.34
N LEU A 624 -21.49 -19.94 21.26
CA LEU A 624 -22.41 -19.03 20.54
C LEU A 624 -22.30 -19.16 19.01
N CYS A 625 -21.40 -20.01 18.50
CA CYS A 625 -21.21 -20.17 17.06
C CYS A 625 -20.49 -21.50 16.75
N CYS A 626 -20.91 -22.31 15.78
CA CYS A 626 -21.76 -21.89 14.64
C CYS A 626 -22.85 -22.90 14.22
N ALA A 627 -23.17 -23.91 15.04
CA ALA A 627 -24.08 -24.99 14.67
C ALA A 627 -25.57 -24.58 14.65
N PHE A 628 -26.00 -23.76 15.62
CA PHE A 628 -27.39 -23.30 15.75
C PHE A 628 -27.60 -21.84 15.33
N GLY A 629 -26.55 -21.15 14.89
CA GLY A 629 -26.59 -19.78 14.38
C GLY A 629 -25.25 -19.07 14.51
N THR A 630 -25.26 -17.76 14.36
CA THR A 630 -24.05 -16.92 14.37
C THR A 630 -24.13 -15.86 15.46
N GLY A 631 -23.96 -16.27 16.72
CA GLY A 631 -23.85 -15.40 17.87
C GLY A 631 -22.42 -14.97 18.18
N GLY A 632 -22.26 -14.23 19.28
CA GLY A 632 -20.97 -13.73 19.78
C GLY A 632 -21.11 -12.56 20.75
N TYR A 633 -20.08 -12.37 21.58
CA TYR A 633 -20.03 -11.32 22.60
C TYR A 633 -18.84 -10.36 22.39
N SER A 634 -19.00 -9.13 22.88
CA SER A 634 -17.94 -8.12 22.98
C SER A 634 -18.07 -7.33 24.28
N VAL A 635 -16.96 -7.20 25.01
CA VAL A 635 -16.84 -6.44 26.26
C VAL A 635 -15.98 -5.20 26.03
N ARG A 636 -16.47 -4.04 26.49
CA ARG A 636 -15.70 -2.79 26.54
C ARG A 636 -15.55 -2.27 27.96
N LEU A 637 -14.48 -1.51 28.18
CA LEU A 637 -14.26 -0.70 29.37
C LEU A 637 -13.90 0.73 28.93
N ASN A 638 -14.77 1.69 29.23
CA ASN A 638 -14.77 3.04 28.65
C ASN A 638 -14.63 2.97 27.10
N GLY A 639 -15.58 2.34 26.40
CA GLY A 639 -15.60 2.28 24.92
C GLY A 639 -14.50 1.44 24.24
N LEU A 640 -13.37 1.20 24.89
CA LEU A 640 -12.29 0.32 24.43
C LEU A 640 -12.73 -1.14 24.56
N LYS A 641 -12.82 -1.85 23.43
CA LYS A 641 -13.05 -3.30 23.36
C LYS A 641 -11.84 -4.02 23.94
N VAL A 642 -12.05 -4.70 25.06
CA VAL A 642 -11.01 -5.41 25.85
C VAL A 642 -11.15 -6.93 25.80
N ALA A 643 -12.32 -7.45 25.43
CA ALA A 643 -12.52 -8.87 25.14
C ALA A 643 -13.65 -9.08 24.11
N SER A 644 -13.61 -10.21 23.42
CA SER A 644 -14.67 -10.68 22.52
C SER A 644 -14.50 -12.16 22.21
N GLY A 645 -15.59 -12.87 21.94
CA GLY A 645 -15.56 -14.30 21.63
C GLY A 645 -16.88 -14.79 21.03
N LYS A 646 -16.87 -16.02 20.48
CA LYS A 646 -18.05 -16.68 19.88
C LYS A 646 -17.99 -18.20 19.92
N SER A 647 -16.81 -18.77 19.69
CA SER A 647 -16.57 -20.22 19.76
C SER A 647 -15.76 -20.54 21.00
N TYR A 648 -16.41 -21.25 21.91
CA TYR A 648 -15.89 -21.78 23.17
C TYR A 648 -16.79 -22.99 23.53
N GLY A 649 -16.42 -23.79 24.52
CA GLY A 649 -17.31 -24.84 25.04
C GLY A 649 -18.31 -24.25 26.03
N SER A 650 -18.45 -24.88 27.18
CA SER A 650 -19.36 -24.45 28.26
C SER A 650 -18.98 -23.14 28.97
N LYS A 651 -17.80 -22.55 28.67
CA LYS A 651 -17.46 -21.18 29.08
C LYS A 651 -16.24 -20.58 28.36
N ASP A 652 -16.17 -19.26 28.37
CA ASP A 652 -14.98 -18.48 28.08
C ASP A 652 -14.65 -17.54 29.27
N VAL A 653 -13.37 -17.35 29.57
CA VAL A 653 -12.87 -16.64 30.76
C VAL A 653 -11.84 -15.60 30.32
N ARG A 654 -12.13 -14.32 30.56
CA ARG A 654 -11.33 -13.19 30.09
C ARG A 654 -10.98 -12.26 31.25
N ASP A 655 -9.71 -12.27 31.64
CA ASP A 655 -9.15 -11.23 32.51
C ASP A 655 -9.20 -9.88 31.77
N LEU A 656 -9.88 -8.90 32.37
CA LEU A 656 -9.94 -7.55 31.81
C LEU A 656 -8.76 -6.70 32.36
N PRO A 657 -8.29 -5.68 31.62
CA PRO A 657 -7.23 -4.80 32.08
C PRO A 657 -7.54 -4.19 33.46
N CYS A 658 -6.59 -4.28 34.40
CA CYS A 658 -6.74 -3.66 35.70
C CYS A 658 -6.78 -2.13 35.60
N LEU A 659 -7.82 -1.54 36.19
CA LEU A 659 -8.12 -0.13 36.06
C LEU A 659 -7.38 0.66 37.16
N GLY A 660 -6.91 1.88 36.84
CA GLY A 660 -6.37 2.83 37.81
C GLY A 660 -5.08 2.43 38.53
N GLY A 661 -4.27 1.51 37.97
CA GLY A 661 -3.00 1.10 38.56
C GLY A 661 -3.10 0.06 39.68
N ALA A 662 -4.29 -0.51 39.91
CA ALA A 662 -4.44 -1.67 40.79
C ALA A 662 -3.63 -2.87 40.25
N THR A 663 -2.70 -3.40 41.03
CA THR A 663 -1.91 -4.57 40.64
C THR A 663 -2.66 -5.88 40.95
N ARG A 664 -2.56 -6.88 40.06
CA ARG A 664 -3.07 -8.22 40.34
C ARG A 664 -2.23 -8.84 41.46
N ARG A 665 -2.89 -9.43 42.47
CA ARG A 665 -2.19 -10.34 43.39
C ARG A 665 -1.68 -11.56 42.59
N PRO A 666 -0.44 -12.03 42.78
CA PRO A 666 0.07 -13.19 42.04
C PRO A 666 -0.83 -14.41 42.22
N THR A 667 -1.19 -15.06 41.11
CA THR A 667 -1.93 -16.34 41.13
C THR A 667 -1.13 -17.37 41.93
N SER A 668 -1.77 -18.03 42.89
CA SER A 668 -1.13 -19.11 43.64
C SER A 668 -0.64 -20.21 42.69
N LYS A 669 0.57 -20.69 42.95
CA LYS A 669 1.24 -21.78 42.21
C LYS A 669 0.25 -22.95 41.99
N PRO A 670 0.18 -23.55 40.80
CA PRO A 670 -0.75 -24.65 40.52
C PRO A 670 -0.68 -25.75 41.58
N THR A 671 -1.84 -26.23 42.01
CA THR A 671 -1.97 -27.29 43.01
C THR A 671 -1.13 -28.49 42.58
N PRO A 672 -0.17 -28.98 43.41
CA PRO A 672 0.65 -30.10 43.02
C PRO A 672 -0.23 -31.34 42.82
N LYS A 673 -0.06 -32.02 41.68
CA LYS A 673 -0.66 -33.35 41.45
C LYS A 673 -0.24 -34.28 42.60
N LEU A 674 -1.17 -35.10 43.08
CA LEU A 674 -0.87 -36.12 44.10
C LEU A 674 0.32 -36.97 43.64
N SER A 675 1.31 -37.14 44.52
CA SER A 675 2.48 -37.95 44.25
C SER A 675 2.11 -39.43 44.16
N THR A 676 2.38 -40.07 43.03
CA THR A 676 2.40 -41.53 42.90
C THR A 676 3.44 -42.15 43.85
N ALA A 677 3.21 -43.40 44.26
CA ALA A 677 3.95 -44.04 45.35
C ALA A 677 5.46 -44.19 45.12
N ARG A 678 6.19 -44.26 46.24
CA ARG A 678 7.66 -44.32 46.34
C ARG A 678 8.26 -45.59 45.70
N PRO A 679 9.25 -45.49 44.80
CA PRO A 679 10.03 -46.63 44.32
C PRO A 679 10.85 -47.31 45.42
N THR A 680 10.99 -48.64 45.35
CA THR A 680 11.77 -49.46 46.30
C THR A 680 13.27 -49.33 46.03
N ALA A 681 14.10 -49.53 47.06
CA ALA A 681 15.54 -49.31 46.99
C ALA A 681 16.37 -50.60 46.97
N GLN A 682 16.87 -51.00 45.80
CA GLN A 682 18.20 -51.62 45.60
C GLN A 682 18.55 -51.66 44.10
N PRO A 683 19.84 -51.61 43.71
CA PRO A 683 20.26 -51.67 42.31
C PRO A 683 20.43 -53.12 41.82
N SER A 684 20.25 -53.34 40.52
CA SER A 684 20.71 -54.54 39.80
C SER A 684 21.78 -54.14 38.78
N ALA A 685 22.66 -55.09 38.43
CA ALA A 685 23.86 -54.86 37.61
C ALA A 685 23.75 -55.44 36.18
N THR A 686 24.83 -55.22 35.42
CA THR A 686 25.18 -55.68 34.05
C THR A 686 24.38 -55.09 32.85
N PRO A 687 25.05 -54.79 31.70
CA PRO A 687 24.41 -54.11 30.56
C PRO A 687 24.25 -54.98 29.29
N THR A 688 23.15 -54.76 28.56
CA THR A 688 22.94 -55.04 27.12
C THR A 688 21.61 -54.37 26.72
N SER A 689 21.31 -53.98 25.47
CA SER A 689 21.99 -54.19 24.18
C SER A 689 21.85 -52.95 23.25
N ALA A 690 22.17 -53.11 21.95
CA ALA A 690 22.27 -52.03 20.95
C ALA A 690 20.93 -51.30 20.64
N PRO A 691 20.97 -50.07 20.09
CA PRO A 691 19.76 -49.35 19.67
C PRO A 691 19.04 -50.03 18.50
N VAL A 692 17.72 -49.90 18.48
CA VAL A 692 16.85 -50.38 17.40
C VAL A 692 16.65 -49.25 16.38
N GLU A 693 16.82 -49.53 15.09
CA GLU A 693 16.46 -48.61 14.01
C GLU A 693 14.95 -48.36 13.98
N VAL A 694 14.55 -47.09 13.93
CA VAL A 694 13.18 -46.70 13.56
C VAL A 694 13.14 -46.51 12.05
N GLY A 695 12.35 -47.35 11.37
CA GLY A 695 12.32 -47.44 9.92
C GLY A 695 11.87 -46.16 9.20
N SER A 696 12.37 -45.96 7.99
CA SER A 696 12.06 -44.81 7.14
C SER A 696 10.63 -44.81 6.62
N LEU A 697 9.99 -43.64 6.63
CA LEU A 697 8.62 -43.47 6.15
C LEU A 697 8.60 -43.38 4.61
N ILE A 698 8.20 -44.46 3.94
CA ILE A 698 8.11 -44.50 2.47
C ILE A 698 6.78 -43.87 2.03
N LEU A 699 6.83 -42.64 1.49
CA LEU A 699 5.70 -42.10 0.73
C LEU A 699 5.50 -42.93 -0.54
N ARG A 700 4.32 -43.53 -0.69
CA ARG A 700 3.83 -44.03 -1.98
C ARG A 700 2.90 -42.99 -2.60
N CYS A 701 3.24 -42.52 -3.79
CA CYS A 701 2.36 -41.68 -4.59
C CYS A 701 1.17 -42.51 -5.12
N VAL A 702 -0.05 -41.98 -5.02
CA VAL A 702 -1.28 -42.61 -5.53
C VAL A 702 -1.90 -41.69 -6.57
N SER A 703 -1.92 -42.13 -7.83
CA SER A 703 -2.59 -41.41 -8.92
C SER A 703 -4.06 -41.81 -9.01
N PHE A 704 -4.97 -40.83 -8.99
CA PHE A 704 -6.39 -41.05 -9.25
C PHE A 704 -6.69 -40.97 -10.75
N THR A 705 -7.44 -41.95 -11.26
CA THR A 705 -8.09 -41.91 -12.57
C THR A 705 -9.48 -42.54 -12.49
N GLY A 706 -10.50 -41.84 -13.02
CA GLY A 706 -11.77 -42.45 -13.45
C GLY A 706 -12.79 -42.87 -12.37
N ASN A 707 -13.84 -42.03 -12.24
CA ASN A 707 -15.23 -42.41 -11.94
C ASN A 707 -15.64 -43.03 -10.58
N ASN A 708 -16.48 -42.26 -9.89
CA ASN A 708 -17.68 -42.64 -9.12
C ASN A 708 -17.61 -43.16 -7.67
N MET A 709 -18.53 -42.55 -6.90
CA MET A 709 -19.13 -42.93 -5.61
C MET A 709 -18.33 -42.75 -4.31
N LEU A 710 -19.12 -42.46 -3.27
CA LEU A 710 -18.72 -42.01 -1.94
C LEU A 710 -18.11 -43.16 -1.12
N THR A 711 -17.23 -42.82 -0.18
CA THR A 711 -17.37 -43.22 1.23
C THR A 711 -16.57 -42.25 2.11
N THR A 712 -17.14 -41.81 3.23
CA THR A 712 -16.49 -40.96 4.24
C THR A 712 -15.59 -41.79 5.15
N VAL A 713 -14.37 -41.31 5.45
CA VAL A 713 -13.51 -41.86 6.51
C VAL A 713 -12.92 -40.71 7.34
N PHE A 714 -13.09 -40.76 8.66
CA PHE A 714 -12.44 -39.86 9.61
C PHE A 714 -11.00 -40.31 9.89
N LEU A 715 -10.13 -39.36 10.19
CA LEU A 715 -8.83 -39.58 10.84
C LEU A 715 -8.72 -38.68 12.08
N LEU A 716 -8.03 -39.20 13.10
CA LEU A 716 -7.68 -38.54 14.37
C LEU A 716 -6.26 -37.97 14.30
#